data_AF-A0A858RRY4-F1
#
_entry.id   AF-A0A858RRY4-F1
#
_cell.length_a   1.000
_cell.length_b   1.000
_cell.length_c   1.000
_cell.angle_alpha   90.00
_cell.angle_beta   90.00
_cell.angle_gamma   90.00
#
_symmetry.space_group_name_H-M   'P 1'
#
loop_
_entity.id
_entity.type
_entity.pdbx_description
1 polymer ?
#
loop_
_entity_poly.entity_id
_entity_poly.type
_entity_poly.pdbx_seq_one_letter_code
_entity_poly.pdbx_strand_id
1 'polypeptide(L)'
;MKPIDSIHQYPGLRLGSLALAAAAGLGMAAPARAELVGRWFTGDESLADVSGFTDPGTHDGVAFGGNAGALAYSSDVPPGFTGKSVDLSAGNVGVQIANSATADAGYQGTFDEGVSSQLTVAFWAKGFPNDWSPWIGKRGEDNIGWQVRRFANSSGPCFTIRGLDNADGGGTATAVNTPIKWRHFAAVWDQSTGTRTIYVDGVVSHVVTNSFGQNMTLAPNHHLILGGRSGGGDGLENPFAGQIFDVRIYNNALTQPEVTDLIPQSAPTGLVATPGGSKVHLDWKPNTGAASYTVSTKNLNTNVEVTDVVTEPPFIKSSLSNGVPYEFKVLATNGAGNGPYSAVANVTPNTGTGKDIVYFELDGYGAAKITGTNIVKYVPTSADLSIITANYRVSPFASEDPDFPSGTFRDFTSPVTYTIKAENNTTQAYNVQVITADPLTYNFDTDLQGWKQIWPLPVNGNLWTNGSIGTAEGPGADAASTRFGRSPAFYLNNSGPLTYQLAGGTGHFDFPNLGPSEIPQDSIDDGGFSGIALRDVATNTYILAKHRSSNGGGYESGSFTESELAPYVNDGKRYTLDFIDYNKGGWGWARLENVSIPATVAPPETAAPEANILSFTLSNPSTITTSGDSITMTLPFGTNVTTLAPTFILSDGATSSKPSGSTQNFTSPVSYVITSSDLATTRTYSVSAVVMPDPALALVGRWGAGSESLADTSGFTPAGTHDGVAVGGNAAALTYSSDVPPGFTGKSIDLSAGEVGISINNSATTDAAYVNTFDEGIREHVTIAFWAKGIPGTWSPWVAKGGENGVGYQVRRVDQEPIAGFTIRGLGNEDGRGSTINILEGQPAWHHYAGVWDQTTGIRSLYVDGVLSHDVNTLGQVMSLASGRHLALGARQNDVNGGYGNYFVGQLYDVRIYKQKLFSNQVQALAASPLFANWISTNYPGLSDKTSGGDPDGDGLSNFDEFAFGTNPGDGGSANPILVLPNKTTGVFQYQRLAPTASGLNYTVLTSPDLVTWTEDTTATAGQSVTATNGDVQTVTVTISAASLAESKLFVRISAQ
;
A
#
# COMPACT_ATOMS: atom_id res chain seq x y z
N MET A 1 -42.90 -29.60 46.20
CA MET A 1 -43.60 -30.46 45.22
C MET A 1 -42.64 -30.67 44.05
N LYS A 2 -42.49 -31.94 43.64
CA LYS A 2 -41.73 -32.45 42.48
C LYS A 2 -42.27 -31.88 41.13
N PRO A 3 -41.60 -32.09 39.96
CA PRO A 3 -40.55 -33.09 39.63
C PRO A 3 -39.28 -32.52 38.89
N ILE A 4 -38.03 -33.05 38.88
CA ILE A 4 -37.40 -34.39 38.68
C ILE A 4 -37.70 -34.94 37.26
N ASP A 5 -36.78 -35.10 36.30
CA ASP A 5 -35.71 -36.12 36.15
C ASP A 5 -34.97 -35.84 34.81
N SER A 6 -33.63 -35.90 34.73
CA SER A 6 -32.80 -37.05 34.30
C SER A 6 -32.91 -37.45 32.81
N ILE A 7 -31.78 -37.45 32.07
CA ILE A 7 -31.38 -38.50 31.10
C ILE A 7 -29.85 -38.42 30.86
N HIS A 8 -29.15 -39.43 31.36
CA HIS A 8 -27.94 -40.01 30.77
C HIS A 8 -28.41 -41.12 29.80
N GLN A 9 -27.86 -41.20 28.59
CA GLN A 9 -27.47 -42.43 27.84
C GLN A 9 -27.41 -42.17 26.31
N TYR A 10 -26.23 -42.38 25.71
CA TYR A 10 -26.06 -42.75 24.30
C TYR A 10 -26.48 -44.23 24.12
N PRO A 11 -27.04 -44.71 22.98
CA PRO A 11 -26.35 -44.73 21.67
C PRO A 11 -27.22 -44.68 20.39
N GLY A 12 -26.60 -44.33 19.25
CA GLY A 12 -26.91 -44.91 17.93
C GLY A 12 -28.00 -44.28 17.05
N LEU A 13 -27.62 -44.05 15.78
CA LEU A 13 -28.44 -43.82 14.57
C LEU A 13 -29.15 -42.47 14.39
N ARG A 14 -28.54 -41.60 13.57
CA ARG A 14 -29.25 -40.82 12.54
C ARG A 14 -28.39 -40.85 11.27
N LEU A 15 -28.66 -41.79 10.36
CA LEU A 15 -29.50 -41.60 9.17
C LEU A 15 -28.96 -40.45 8.31
N GLY A 16 -28.17 -40.84 7.32
CA GLY A 16 -27.66 -39.96 6.29
C GLY A 16 -28.76 -39.45 5.34
N SER A 17 -28.40 -38.34 4.70
CA SER A 17 -28.70 -38.00 3.30
C SER A 17 -30.07 -38.42 2.77
N LEU A 18 -30.95 -37.42 2.59
CA LEU A 18 -31.81 -37.23 1.42
C LEU A 18 -32.60 -35.92 1.60
N ALA A 19 -32.16 -34.86 0.93
CA ALA A 19 -32.97 -33.65 0.75
C ALA A 19 -33.86 -33.86 -0.48
N LEU A 20 -35.18 -33.76 -0.31
CA LEU A 20 -36.11 -33.51 -1.40
C LEU A 20 -37.13 -32.45 -0.96
N ALA A 21 -37.36 -31.51 -1.87
CA ALA A 21 -38.01 -30.22 -1.71
C ALA A 21 -39.52 -30.27 -1.45
N ALA A 22 -40.05 -29.21 -0.82
CA ALA A 22 -41.26 -28.50 -1.27
C ALA A 22 -41.51 -27.23 -0.42
N ALA A 23 -41.31 -26.05 -1.01
CA ALA A 23 -42.10 -24.85 -0.71
C ALA A 23 -41.93 -23.85 -1.87
N ALA A 24 -42.96 -23.74 -2.70
CA ALA A 24 -43.06 -22.71 -3.72
C ALA A 24 -43.78 -21.47 -3.16
N GLY A 25 -43.28 -20.28 -3.48
CA GLY A 25 -44.11 -19.06 -3.48
C GLY A 25 -43.54 -17.84 -2.75
N LEU A 26 -42.49 -17.23 -3.30
CA LEU A 26 -42.27 -15.78 -3.52
C LEU A 26 -40.83 -15.61 -3.98
N GLY A 27 -40.63 -15.63 -5.30
CA GLY A 27 -39.32 -15.65 -5.93
C GLY A 27 -38.59 -14.33 -5.79
N MET A 28 -37.67 -14.27 -4.84
CA MET A 28 -36.36 -13.70 -5.11
C MET A 28 -35.43 -14.89 -5.27
N ALA A 29 -35.02 -15.17 -6.50
CA ALA A 29 -33.99 -16.17 -6.76
C ALA A 29 -32.76 -15.78 -5.94
N ALA A 30 -32.27 -16.69 -5.09
CA ALA A 30 -30.91 -16.59 -4.60
C ALA A 30 -30.00 -16.40 -5.83
N PRO A 31 -28.99 -15.50 -5.79
CA PRO A 31 -28.08 -15.33 -6.92
C PRO A 31 -27.54 -16.71 -7.30
N ALA A 32 -27.61 -17.05 -8.59
CA ALA A 32 -27.20 -18.34 -9.10
C ALA A 32 -25.78 -18.63 -8.60
N ARG A 33 -25.62 -19.74 -7.87
CA ARG A 33 -24.33 -20.22 -7.37
C ARG A 33 -23.37 -20.31 -8.56
N ALA A 34 -22.16 -19.80 -8.45
CA ALA A 34 -21.14 -19.96 -9.49
C ALA A 34 -21.02 -21.44 -9.90
N GLU A 35 -21.27 -21.76 -11.17
CA GLU A 35 -21.24 -23.15 -11.64
C GLU A 35 -19.84 -23.46 -12.19
N LEU A 36 -19.25 -24.53 -11.67
CA LEU A 36 -17.99 -25.09 -12.19
C LEU A 36 -18.31 -25.79 -13.50
N VAL A 37 -17.85 -25.23 -14.63
CA VAL A 37 -18.16 -25.72 -15.98
C VAL A 37 -17.02 -26.50 -16.62
N GLY A 38 -15.84 -26.52 -15.99
CA GLY A 38 -14.71 -27.36 -16.41
C GLY A 38 -13.71 -27.53 -15.28
N ARG A 39 -13.20 -28.75 -15.10
CA ARG A 39 -12.18 -29.07 -14.11
C ARG A 39 -11.24 -30.19 -14.56
N TRP A 40 -9.94 -29.92 -14.55
CA TRP A 40 -8.90 -30.86 -14.99
C TRP A 40 -7.69 -30.87 -14.03
N PHE A 41 -6.85 -31.90 -14.15
CA PHE A 41 -5.55 -32.03 -13.44
C PHE A 41 -5.69 -32.08 -11.92
N THR A 42 -6.61 -32.91 -11.42
CA THR A 42 -6.95 -33.01 -9.99
C THR A 42 -6.06 -33.96 -9.19
N GLY A 43 -4.92 -34.38 -9.73
CA GLY A 43 -3.96 -35.28 -9.09
C GLY A 43 -3.86 -36.68 -9.71
N ASP A 44 -4.80 -37.06 -10.57
CA ASP A 44 -4.72 -38.31 -11.34
C ASP A 44 -3.91 -38.12 -12.63
N GLU A 45 -3.30 -39.19 -13.14
CA GLU A 45 -2.66 -39.22 -14.47
C GLU A 45 -3.73 -39.27 -15.57
N SER A 46 -4.55 -38.21 -15.62
CA SER A 46 -5.74 -38.10 -16.47
C SER A 46 -5.87 -36.70 -17.03
N LEU A 47 -6.43 -36.60 -18.22
CA LEU A 47 -6.82 -35.35 -18.88
C LEU A 47 -8.34 -35.17 -18.94
N ALA A 48 -9.11 -36.05 -18.28
CA ALA A 48 -10.57 -36.01 -18.30
C ALA A 48 -11.14 -34.78 -17.56
N ASP A 49 -12.27 -34.27 -18.03
CA ASP A 49 -13.04 -33.28 -17.27
C ASP A 49 -13.78 -33.97 -16.13
N VAL A 50 -13.62 -33.43 -14.92
CA VAL A 50 -14.27 -33.93 -13.70
C VAL A 50 -15.20 -32.88 -13.07
N SER A 51 -15.58 -31.84 -13.82
CA SER A 51 -16.50 -30.79 -13.36
C SER A 51 -17.89 -31.34 -13.00
N GLY A 52 -18.34 -32.36 -13.71
CA GLY A 52 -19.72 -32.88 -13.63
C GLY A 52 -20.75 -31.98 -14.31
N PHE A 53 -20.33 -30.95 -15.06
CA PHE A 53 -21.22 -30.01 -15.75
C PHE A 53 -21.81 -30.60 -17.03
N THR A 54 -21.02 -31.39 -17.75
CA THR A 54 -21.43 -32.13 -18.96
C THR A 54 -21.31 -33.63 -18.75
N ASP A 55 -21.91 -34.42 -19.65
CA ASP A 55 -21.75 -35.88 -19.62
C ASP A 55 -20.27 -36.26 -19.69
N PRO A 56 -19.79 -37.23 -18.90
CA PRO A 56 -18.39 -37.66 -18.90
C PRO A 56 -17.87 -37.97 -20.30
N GLY A 57 -16.66 -37.48 -20.64
CA GLY A 57 -16.09 -37.60 -21.98
C GLY A 57 -16.38 -36.44 -22.92
N THR A 58 -17.29 -35.51 -22.56
CA THR A 58 -17.67 -34.38 -23.43
C THR A 58 -16.54 -33.35 -23.54
N HIS A 59 -15.96 -32.90 -22.43
CA HIS A 59 -14.89 -31.91 -22.41
C HIS A 59 -13.55 -32.49 -21.94
N ASP A 60 -13.30 -33.76 -22.27
CA ASP A 60 -12.02 -34.38 -21.97
C ASP A 60 -10.89 -33.75 -22.79
N GLY A 61 -9.73 -33.60 -22.14
CA GLY A 61 -8.52 -33.11 -22.74
C GLY A 61 -7.78 -34.19 -23.52
N VAL A 62 -7.10 -33.79 -24.59
CA VAL A 62 -6.18 -34.63 -25.35
C VAL A 62 -4.84 -33.91 -25.47
N ALA A 63 -3.73 -34.64 -25.28
CA ALA A 63 -2.39 -34.09 -25.48
C ALA A 63 -2.25 -33.56 -26.90
N PHE A 64 -1.70 -32.35 -27.04
CA PHE A 64 -1.75 -31.57 -28.27
C PHE A 64 -0.43 -30.83 -28.50
N GLY A 65 -0.09 -30.56 -29.76
CA GLY A 65 1.15 -29.90 -30.18
C GLY A 65 2.18 -30.84 -30.82
N GLY A 66 3.25 -30.27 -31.37
CA GLY A 66 4.27 -31.02 -32.10
C GLY A 66 5.07 -32.02 -31.25
N ASN A 67 4.95 -31.92 -29.93
CA ASN A 67 5.56 -32.83 -28.96
C ASN A 67 4.52 -33.49 -28.04
N ALA A 68 3.28 -33.70 -28.51
CA ALA A 68 2.19 -34.26 -27.70
C ALA A 68 2.54 -35.59 -27.00
N GLY A 69 3.37 -36.44 -27.63
CA GLY A 69 3.84 -37.71 -27.06
C GLY A 69 4.80 -37.56 -25.88
N ALA A 70 5.28 -36.34 -25.58
CA ALA A 70 6.16 -36.04 -24.45
C ALA A 70 5.43 -35.44 -23.25
N LEU A 71 4.08 -35.38 -23.26
CA LEU A 71 3.31 -35.01 -22.07
C LEU A 71 3.66 -35.97 -20.92
N ALA A 72 4.05 -35.40 -19.78
CA ALA A 72 4.46 -36.16 -18.61
C ALA A 72 3.65 -35.76 -17.38
N TYR A 73 3.78 -36.57 -16.33
CA TYR A 73 3.19 -36.33 -15.03
C TYR A 73 4.28 -36.26 -13.95
N SER A 74 4.19 -35.28 -13.07
CA SER A 74 5.18 -35.04 -12.01
C SER A 74 4.57 -35.23 -10.63
N SER A 75 5.34 -35.76 -9.67
CA SER A 75 4.93 -35.81 -8.26
C SER A 75 5.12 -34.47 -7.52
N ASP A 76 5.69 -33.47 -8.18
CA ASP A 76 5.76 -32.10 -7.69
C ASP A 76 4.38 -31.46 -7.86
N VAL A 77 3.68 -31.19 -6.76
CA VAL A 77 2.32 -30.65 -6.74
C VAL A 77 2.24 -29.43 -5.83
N PRO A 78 1.23 -28.57 -5.98
CA PRO A 78 1.09 -27.39 -5.13
C PRO A 78 0.96 -27.74 -3.64
N PRO A 79 1.34 -26.82 -2.73
CA PRO A 79 1.20 -27.05 -1.30
C PRO A 79 -0.24 -27.41 -0.91
N GLY A 80 -0.41 -28.46 -0.11
CA GLY A 80 -1.72 -28.96 0.33
C GLY A 80 -2.36 -29.99 -0.61
N PHE A 81 -1.77 -30.26 -1.78
CA PHE A 81 -2.27 -31.28 -2.72
C PHE A 81 -1.44 -32.56 -2.70
N THR A 82 -2.03 -33.64 -3.22
CA THR A 82 -1.38 -34.95 -3.43
C THR A 82 -1.66 -35.43 -4.85
N GLY A 83 -0.92 -36.44 -5.33
CA GLY A 83 -1.09 -36.99 -6.68
C GLY A 83 -0.03 -36.48 -7.66
N LYS A 84 -0.45 -36.16 -8.89
CA LYS A 84 0.39 -35.77 -10.01
C LYS A 84 -0.04 -34.46 -10.66
N SER A 85 0.91 -33.58 -10.97
CA SER A 85 0.70 -32.44 -11.87
C SER A 85 0.94 -32.84 -13.31
N VAL A 86 0.33 -32.10 -14.25
CA VAL A 86 0.72 -32.19 -15.65
C VAL A 86 2.02 -31.42 -15.85
N ASP A 87 3.00 -32.06 -16.49
CA ASP A 87 4.31 -31.49 -16.78
C ASP A 87 4.46 -31.27 -18.28
N LEU A 88 4.54 -29.99 -18.66
CA LEU A 88 4.68 -29.50 -20.02
C LEU A 88 6.11 -28.98 -20.29
N SER A 89 7.06 -29.23 -19.38
CA SER A 89 8.43 -28.73 -19.47
C SER A 89 9.19 -29.24 -20.70
N ALA A 90 8.72 -30.31 -21.34
CA ALA A 90 9.25 -30.80 -22.61
C ALA A 90 9.08 -29.78 -23.76
N GLY A 91 8.20 -28.79 -23.61
CA GLY A 91 7.94 -27.74 -24.59
C GLY A 91 7.16 -28.26 -25.81
N ASN A 92 6.46 -27.35 -26.50
CA ASN A 92 5.62 -27.67 -27.66
C ASN A 92 4.59 -28.79 -27.41
N VAL A 93 4.08 -28.85 -26.17
CA VAL A 93 3.03 -29.74 -25.71
C VAL A 93 2.05 -28.96 -24.85
N GLY A 94 0.77 -29.23 -25.04
CA GLY A 94 -0.35 -28.68 -24.26
C GLY A 94 -1.51 -29.68 -24.25
N VAL A 95 -2.66 -29.27 -23.75
CA VAL A 95 -3.87 -30.08 -23.68
C VAL A 95 -5.00 -29.35 -24.38
N GLN A 96 -5.53 -29.94 -25.44
CA GLN A 96 -6.68 -29.43 -26.17
C GLN A 96 -7.96 -30.04 -25.60
N ILE A 97 -8.94 -29.19 -25.29
CA ILE A 97 -10.23 -29.63 -24.74
C ILE A 97 -11.21 -29.97 -25.87
N ALA A 98 -11.75 -31.19 -25.86
CA ALA A 98 -12.72 -31.64 -26.84
C ALA A 98 -14.05 -30.85 -26.75
N ASN A 99 -14.77 -30.81 -27.88
CA ASN A 99 -16.07 -30.16 -28.04
C ASN A 99 -16.07 -28.68 -27.66
N SER A 100 -14.92 -28.01 -27.78
CA SER A 100 -14.74 -26.60 -27.44
C SER A 100 -14.55 -25.70 -28.67
N ALA A 101 -14.52 -26.27 -29.88
CA ALA A 101 -14.51 -25.51 -31.13
C ALA A 101 -15.57 -26.03 -32.12
N THR A 102 -16.07 -25.16 -33.00
CA THR A 102 -17.05 -25.50 -34.07
C THR A 102 -16.54 -26.52 -35.07
N ALA A 103 -15.23 -26.77 -35.11
CA ALA A 103 -14.63 -27.86 -35.89
C ALA A 103 -14.96 -29.25 -35.30
N ASP A 104 -15.29 -29.33 -34.01
CA ASP A 104 -15.71 -30.55 -33.35
C ASP A 104 -17.16 -30.87 -33.70
N ALA A 105 -17.44 -32.11 -34.10
CA ALA A 105 -18.80 -32.55 -34.41
C ALA A 105 -19.78 -32.42 -33.22
N GLY A 106 -19.26 -32.36 -31.99
CA GLY A 106 -20.02 -32.20 -30.75
C GLY A 106 -19.86 -30.85 -30.05
N TYR A 107 -19.41 -29.80 -30.75
CA TYR A 107 -19.19 -28.46 -30.19
C TYR A 107 -20.28 -27.99 -29.23
N GLN A 108 -19.86 -27.52 -28.05
CA GLN A 108 -20.72 -26.84 -27.08
C GLN A 108 -20.14 -25.45 -26.78
N GLY A 109 -21.00 -24.44 -26.71
CA GLY A 109 -20.63 -23.05 -26.40
C GLY A 109 -20.24 -22.80 -24.93
N THR A 110 -19.89 -23.85 -24.17
CA THR A 110 -19.58 -23.82 -22.73
C THR A 110 -18.52 -22.78 -22.39
N PHE A 111 -17.45 -22.69 -23.19
CA PHE A 111 -16.32 -21.78 -22.98
C PHE A 111 -16.34 -20.54 -23.90
N ASP A 112 -17.46 -20.31 -24.59
CA ASP A 112 -17.74 -19.15 -25.44
C ASP A 112 -18.96 -18.38 -24.89
N GLU A 113 -20.15 -18.59 -25.45
CA GLU A 113 -21.41 -17.95 -25.01
C GLU A 113 -21.64 -18.13 -23.50
N GLY A 114 -21.33 -19.34 -22.99
CA GLY A 114 -21.55 -19.73 -21.59
C GLY A 114 -20.71 -18.98 -20.56
N VAL A 115 -19.63 -18.29 -20.95
CA VAL A 115 -18.75 -17.52 -20.05
C VAL A 115 -18.58 -16.06 -20.48
N SER A 116 -19.42 -15.60 -21.42
CA SER A 116 -19.26 -14.31 -22.10
C SER A 116 -19.54 -13.09 -21.21
N SER A 117 -20.51 -13.21 -20.31
CA SER A 117 -20.87 -12.17 -19.34
C SER A 117 -20.08 -12.28 -18.04
N GLN A 118 -19.75 -13.50 -17.61
CA GLN A 118 -19.00 -13.74 -16.39
C GLN A 118 -18.12 -14.98 -16.57
N LEU A 119 -16.87 -14.88 -16.10
CA LEU A 119 -15.88 -15.94 -16.25
C LEU A 119 -14.93 -15.92 -15.06
N THR A 120 -14.67 -17.08 -14.47
CA THR A 120 -13.51 -17.27 -13.59
C THR A 120 -12.64 -18.40 -14.11
N VAL A 121 -11.35 -18.15 -14.28
CA VAL A 121 -10.33 -19.16 -14.61
C VAL A 121 -9.37 -19.25 -13.44
N ALA A 122 -9.36 -20.37 -12.72
CA ALA A 122 -8.49 -20.59 -11.56
C ALA A 122 -7.61 -21.82 -11.75
N PHE A 123 -6.33 -21.74 -11.40
CA PHE A 123 -5.39 -22.84 -11.55
C PHE A 123 -4.13 -22.61 -10.73
N TRP A 124 -3.37 -23.69 -10.52
CA TRP A 124 -2.00 -23.61 -10.03
C TRP A 124 -1.00 -23.77 -11.17
N ALA A 125 0.08 -22.98 -11.15
CA ALA A 125 1.20 -23.19 -12.06
C ALA A 125 2.55 -23.03 -11.36
N LYS A 126 3.53 -23.82 -11.81
CA LYS A 126 4.94 -23.69 -11.46
C LYS A 126 5.75 -23.52 -12.74
N GLY A 127 6.40 -22.37 -12.85
CA GLY A 127 6.98 -21.88 -14.10
C GLY A 127 6.22 -20.67 -14.61
N PHE A 128 6.84 -19.93 -15.52
CA PHE A 128 6.29 -18.69 -16.06
C PHE A 128 6.32 -18.73 -17.59
N PRO A 129 5.23 -18.39 -18.29
CA PRO A 129 5.18 -18.42 -19.74
C PRO A 129 6.19 -17.47 -20.38
N ASN A 130 6.52 -17.75 -21.64
CA ASN A 130 7.27 -16.81 -22.46
C ASN A 130 6.46 -15.53 -22.71
N ASP A 131 7.12 -14.52 -23.28
CA ASP A 131 6.49 -13.24 -23.60
C ASP A 131 5.16 -13.45 -24.35
N TRP A 132 4.11 -12.74 -23.92
CA TRP A 132 2.72 -12.85 -24.40
C TRP A 132 2.14 -14.28 -24.51
N SER A 133 2.76 -15.24 -23.83
CA SER A 133 2.35 -16.64 -23.88
C SER A 133 1.35 -16.94 -22.75
N PRO A 134 0.26 -17.66 -23.04
CA PRO A 134 -0.72 -18.01 -22.03
C PRO A 134 -0.32 -19.26 -21.24
N TRP A 135 -0.79 -19.34 -19.99
CA TRP A 135 -0.98 -20.64 -19.36
C TRP A 135 -2.22 -21.32 -19.93
N ILE A 136 -3.31 -20.57 -20.09
CA ILE A 136 -4.61 -21.09 -20.53
C ILE A 136 -5.23 -20.09 -21.50
N GLY A 137 -5.77 -20.58 -22.62
CA GLY A 137 -6.42 -19.72 -23.60
C GLY A 137 -7.51 -20.39 -24.41
N LYS A 138 -8.62 -19.65 -24.60
CA LYS A 138 -9.63 -19.89 -25.64
C LYS A 138 -9.42 -18.81 -26.70
N ARG A 139 -8.41 -19.08 -27.53
CA ARG A 139 -7.61 -18.16 -28.36
C ARG A 139 -7.92 -16.66 -28.20
N GLY A 140 -7.44 -16.03 -27.11
CA GLY A 140 -7.41 -14.58 -26.87
C GLY A 140 -6.47 -13.75 -27.76
N GLU A 141 -6.40 -14.04 -29.05
CA GLU A 141 -5.75 -13.21 -30.08
C GLU A 141 -6.75 -12.97 -31.20
N ASP A 142 -6.38 -12.23 -32.26
CA ASP A 142 -7.31 -12.13 -33.39
C ASP A 142 -8.44 -11.13 -33.15
N ASN A 143 -8.38 -10.36 -32.05
CA ASN A 143 -9.51 -9.66 -31.46
C ASN A 143 -10.70 -10.58 -31.07
N ILE A 144 -10.43 -11.86 -30.79
CA ILE A 144 -11.43 -12.83 -30.30
C ILE A 144 -10.93 -13.54 -29.03
N GLY A 145 -11.85 -14.06 -28.23
CA GLY A 145 -11.57 -14.96 -27.11
C GLY A 145 -10.91 -14.32 -25.89
N TRP A 146 -10.28 -15.18 -25.07
CA TRP A 146 -9.66 -14.81 -23.79
C TRP A 146 -8.41 -15.65 -23.47
N GLN A 147 -7.52 -15.12 -22.63
CA GLN A 147 -6.28 -15.74 -22.16
C GLN A 147 -5.92 -15.31 -20.74
N VAL A 148 -5.48 -16.25 -19.90
CA VAL A 148 -4.68 -15.94 -18.70
C VAL A 148 -3.22 -16.14 -19.06
N ARG A 149 -2.45 -15.06 -19.10
CA ARG A 149 -1.13 -15.04 -19.74
C ARG A 149 -0.12 -14.17 -19.04
N ARG A 150 1.13 -14.23 -19.50
CA ARG A 150 2.15 -13.25 -19.14
C ARG A 150 1.87 -11.91 -19.84
N PHE A 151 1.94 -10.81 -19.09
CA PHE A 151 1.83 -9.48 -19.69
C PHE A 151 3.17 -9.00 -20.24
N ALA A 152 3.33 -9.00 -21.56
CA ALA A 152 4.55 -8.54 -22.21
C ALA A 152 5.84 -9.10 -21.55
N ASN A 153 6.96 -8.39 -21.70
CA ASN A 153 8.22 -8.76 -21.05
C ASN A 153 8.21 -8.56 -19.51
N SER A 154 7.05 -8.39 -18.87
CA SER A 154 6.93 -8.24 -17.43
C SER A 154 7.16 -9.56 -16.67
N SER A 155 7.21 -9.44 -15.34
CA SER A 155 7.20 -10.54 -14.39
C SER A 155 5.80 -10.92 -13.89
N GLY A 156 4.73 -10.29 -14.38
CA GLY A 156 3.36 -10.44 -13.87
C GLY A 156 2.38 -11.10 -14.86
N PRO A 157 1.30 -11.73 -14.36
CA PRO A 157 0.21 -12.20 -15.21
C PRO A 157 -0.67 -11.05 -15.75
N CYS A 158 -1.49 -11.29 -16.77
CA CYS A 158 -2.64 -10.47 -17.15
C CYS A 158 -3.81 -11.35 -17.62
N PHE A 159 -5.00 -10.76 -17.63
CA PHE A 159 -6.23 -11.42 -18.07
C PHE A 159 -6.74 -10.71 -19.32
N THR A 160 -6.40 -11.31 -20.45
CA THR A 160 -6.79 -10.80 -21.75
C THR A 160 -8.18 -11.30 -22.11
N ILE A 161 -9.09 -10.39 -22.44
CA ILE A 161 -10.44 -10.65 -22.94
C ILE A 161 -10.67 -9.71 -24.11
N ARG A 162 -10.85 -10.27 -25.30
CA ARG A 162 -11.07 -9.48 -26.51
C ARG A 162 -12.53 -9.04 -26.62
N GLY A 163 -12.78 -7.95 -27.33
CA GLY A 163 -14.09 -7.28 -27.37
C GLY A 163 -14.32 -6.26 -26.25
N LEU A 164 -13.37 -6.15 -25.31
CA LEU A 164 -13.38 -5.17 -24.24
C LEU A 164 -12.30 -4.11 -24.47
N ASP A 165 -12.54 -2.90 -23.98
CA ASP A 165 -11.54 -1.84 -23.89
C ASP A 165 -10.39 -2.26 -22.98
N ASN A 166 -9.17 -1.85 -23.33
CA ASN A 166 -7.96 -2.36 -22.69
C ASN A 166 -7.96 -3.91 -22.67
N ALA A 167 -8.22 -4.54 -23.82
CA ALA A 167 -8.47 -5.98 -23.93
C ALA A 167 -7.44 -6.86 -23.21
N ASP A 168 -6.18 -6.42 -23.12
CA ASP A 168 -5.11 -7.18 -22.48
C ASP A 168 -5.15 -7.15 -20.95
N GLY A 169 -5.81 -6.15 -20.36
CA GLY A 169 -5.99 -6.01 -18.92
C GLY A 169 -4.66 -5.84 -18.19
N GLY A 170 -3.86 -4.83 -18.59
CA GLY A 170 -2.55 -4.37 -18.06
C GLY A 170 -1.85 -5.15 -16.93
N GLY A 171 -0.54 -5.40 -17.08
CA GLY A 171 0.26 -6.23 -16.18
C GLY A 171 0.43 -5.71 -14.75
N THR A 172 0.63 -6.67 -13.84
CA THR A 172 0.63 -6.48 -12.38
C THR A 172 2.00 -6.08 -11.82
N ALA A 173 2.01 -5.40 -10.67
CA ALA A 173 3.22 -5.13 -9.88
C ALA A 173 3.76 -6.38 -9.15
N THR A 174 3.01 -7.48 -9.12
CA THR A 174 3.38 -8.74 -8.46
C THR A 174 4.23 -9.59 -9.39
N ALA A 175 5.54 -9.61 -9.15
CA ALA A 175 6.44 -10.54 -9.82
C ALA A 175 6.16 -12.00 -9.42
N VAL A 176 5.84 -12.84 -10.40
CA VAL A 176 5.56 -14.28 -10.21
C VAL A 176 6.60 -15.19 -10.89
N ASN A 177 7.57 -14.61 -11.60
CA ASN A 177 8.60 -15.33 -12.33
C ASN A 177 9.80 -15.78 -11.45
N THR A 178 10.10 -15.07 -10.35
CA THR A 178 11.21 -15.40 -9.44
C THR A 178 10.85 -15.20 -7.96
N PRO A 179 11.15 -16.17 -7.07
CA PRO A 179 11.66 -17.51 -7.38
C PRO A 179 10.59 -18.38 -8.07
N ILE A 180 11.02 -19.35 -8.89
CA ILE A 180 10.11 -20.32 -9.51
C ILE A 180 9.53 -21.23 -8.41
N LYS A 181 8.25 -21.06 -8.12
CA LYS A 181 7.49 -21.88 -7.16
C LYS A 181 6.04 -22.01 -7.64
N TRP A 182 5.30 -22.94 -7.03
CA TRP A 182 3.85 -23.02 -7.24
C TRP A 182 3.18 -21.72 -6.81
N ARG A 183 2.31 -21.20 -7.68
CA ARG A 183 1.46 -20.04 -7.43
C ARG A 183 0.04 -20.38 -7.85
N HIS A 184 -0.94 -19.90 -7.10
CA HIS A 184 -2.34 -19.96 -7.50
C HIS A 184 -2.69 -18.69 -8.27
N PHE A 185 -3.34 -18.84 -9.42
CA PHE A 185 -3.84 -17.75 -10.23
C PHE A 185 -5.35 -17.89 -10.33
N ALA A 186 -6.08 -16.79 -10.15
CA ALA A 186 -7.49 -16.71 -10.52
C ALA A 186 -7.74 -15.43 -11.31
N ALA A 187 -8.32 -15.56 -12.49
CA ALA A 187 -8.68 -14.46 -13.36
C ALA A 187 -10.20 -14.39 -13.45
N VAL A 188 -10.78 -13.27 -13.02
CA VAL A 188 -12.22 -13.07 -12.84
C VAL A 188 -12.70 -11.94 -13.74
N TRP A 189 -13.78 -12.20 -14.48
CA TRP A 189 -14.50 -11.24 -15.32
C TRP A 189 -15.93 -11.15 -14.84
N ASP A 190 -16.40 -9.93 -14.62
CA ASP A 190 -17.79 -9.63 -14.31
C ASP A 190 -18.28 -8.45 -15.15
N GLN A 191 -19.09 -8.75 -16.16
CA GLN A 191 -19.71 -7.75 -17.02
C GLN A 191 -20.63 -6.79 -16.25
N SER A 192 -21.30 -7.28 -15.19
CA SER A 192 -22.28 -6.47 -14.45
C SER A 192 -21.63 -5.30 -13.73
N THR A 193 -20.37 -5.46 -13.34
CA THR A 193 -19.54 -4.43 -12.71
C THR A 193 -18.51 -3.84 -13.70
N GLY A 194 -18.32 -4.46 -14.86
CA GLY A 194 -17.31 -4.08 -15.85
C GLY A 194 -15.89 -4.29 -15.37
N THR A 195 -15.68 -5.25 -14.45
CA THR A 195 -14.40 -5.48 -13.76
C THR A 195 -13.70 -6.75 -14.23
N ARG A 196 -12.38 -6.63 -14.41
CA ARG A 196 -11.47 -7.77 -14.55
C ARG A 196 -10.50 -7.77 -13.39
N THR A 197 -10.39 -8.89 -12.70
CA THR A 197 -9.52 -9.02 -11.54
C THR A 197 -8.60 -10.21 -11.70
N ILE A 198 -7.31 -10.03 -11.43
CA ILE A 198 -6.42 -11.18 -11.20
C ILE A 198 -6.08 -11.25 -9.73
N TYR A 199 -6.19 -12.47 -9.20
CA TYR A 199 -5.70 -12.86 -7.91
C TYR A 199 -4.44 -13.72 -8.08
N VAL A 200 -3.42 -13.43 -7.29
CA VAL A 200 -2.24 -14.28 -7.13
C VAL A 200 -2.21 -14.74 -5.68
N ASP A 201 -2.19 -16.05 -5.45
CA ASP A 201 -2.24 -16.67 -4.12
C ASP A 201 -3.41 -16.15 -3.26
N GLY A 202 -4.56 -15.88 -3.89
CA GLY A 202 -5.80 -15.43 -3.23
C GLY A 202 -5.86 -13.92 -2.94
N VAL A 203 -4.78 -13.20 -3.22
CA VAL A 203 -4.69 -11.74 -3.04
C VAL A 203 -4.91 -11.05 -4.38
N VAL A 204 -5.70 -9.97 -4.38
CA VAL A 204 -5.88 -9.12 -5.56
C VAL A 204 -4.52 -8.60 -6.01
N SER A 205 -4.12 -8.95 -7.23
CA SER A 205 -2.89 -8.50 -7.85
C SER A 205 -3.08 -7.22 -8.64
N HIS A 206 -4.20 -7.11 -9.37
CA HIS A 206 -4.65 -5.90 -10.03
C HIS A 206 -6.14 -6.03 -10.39
N VAL A 207 -6.79 -4.88 -10.57
CA VAL A 207 -8.17 -4.75 -11.05
C VAL A 207 -8.17 -3.78 -12.21
N VAL A 208 -8.88 -4.12 -13.29
CA VAL A 208 -9.14 -3.22 -14.41
C VAL A 208 -10.62 -2.90 -14.43
N THR A 209 -10.93 -1.62 -14.32
CA THR A 209 -12.30 -1.08 -14.28
C THR A 209 -12.49 -0.12 -15.45
N ASN A 210 -12.95 -0.63 -16.60
CA ASN A 210 -13.21 0.20 -17.78
C ASN A 210 -14.11 -0.47 -18.84
N SER A 211 -14.85 -1.53 -18.49
CA SER A 211 -15.57 -2.36 -19.49
C SER A 211 -17.07 -2.49 -19.22
N PHE A 212 -17.69 -1.47 -18.62
CA PHE A 212 -19.11 -1.51 -18.25
C PHE A 212 -20.01 -1.61 -19.50
N GLY A 213 -20.85 -2.66 -19.57
CA GLY A 213 -21.76 -2.89 -20.70
C GLY A 213 -21.11 -3.43 -21.99
N GLN A 214 -19.82 -3.77 -21.96
CA GLN A 214 -19.12 -4.38 -23.11
C GLN A 214 -19.21 -5.91 -23.05
N ASN A 215 -19.09 -6.56 -24.21
CA ASN A 215 -19.19 -8.01 -24.35
C ASN A 215 -17.87 -8.60 -24.84
N MET A 216 -17.51 -9.75 -24.28
CA MET A 216 -16.42 -10.56 -24.84
C MET A 216 -16.74 -10.93 -26.29
N THR A 217 -15.79 -10.71 -27.20
CA THR A 217 -15.85 -11.25 -28.56
C THR A 217 -15.45 -12.71 -28.51
N LEU A 218 -16.33 -13.61 -28.95
CA LEU A 218 -16.15 -15.06 -28.78
C LEU A 218 -15.15 -15.64 -29.79
N ALA A 219 -14.56 -16.81 -29.48
CA ALA A 219 -13.64 -17.52 -30.35
C ALA A 219 -14.15 -18.93 -30.69
N PRO A 220 -15.36 -19.08 -31.27
CA PRO A 220 -16.03 -20.38 -31.41
C PRO A 220 -15.29 -21.35 -32.33
N ASN A 221 -14.45 -20.87 -33.25
CA ASN A 221 -13.69 -21.72 -34.17
C ASN A 221 -12.35 -22.23 -33.59
N HIS A 222 -12.05 -21.94 -32.32
CA HIS A 222 -10.78 -22.31 -31.69
C HIS A 222 -11.03 -23.11 -30.42
N HIS A 223 -10.22 -24.14 -30.16
CA HIS A 223 -10.34 -24.94 -28.95
C HIS A 223 -9.83 -24.18 -27.72
N LEU A 224 -10.34 -24.56 -26.55
CA LEU A 224 -9.73 -24.24 -25.26
C LEU A 224 -8.45 -25.06 -25.12
N ILE A 225 -7.33 -24.38 -24.87
CA ILE A 225 -6.02 -25.01 -24.65
C ILE A 225 -5.53 -24.72 -23.24
N LEU A 226 -5.12 -25.78 -22.54
CA LEU A 226 -4.37 -25.71 -21.28
C LEU A 226 -2.89 -25.94 -21.60
N GLY A 227 -2.02 -25.00 -21.23
CA GLY A 227 -0.59 -25.02 -21.57
C GLY A 227 -0.21 -24.27 -22.86
N GLY A 228 -1.04 -23.36 -23.36
CA GLY A 228 -0.78 -22.58 -24.58
C GLY A 228 -2.07 -22.04 -25.19
N ARG A 229 -2.09 -21.84 -26.51
CA ARG A 229 -3.31 -21.46 -27.27
C ARG A 229 -3.45 -22.22 -28.58
N SER A 230 -4.68 -22.26 -29.09
CA SER A 230 -4.99 -22.82 -30.41
C SER A 230 -4.51 -21.85 -31.52
N GLY A 231 -3.85 -22.39 -32.54
CA GLY A 231 -3.39 -21.64 -33.71
C GLY A 231 -4.36 -21.66 -34.89
N GLY A 232 -4.00 -20.94 -35.96
CA GLY A 232 -4.75 -20.95 -37.22
C GLY A 232 -4.57 -22.25 -37.99
N GLY A 233 -5.34 -23.30 -37.65
CA GLY A 233 -5.35 -24.60 -38.35
C GLY A 233 -4.77 -25.76 -37.54
N ASP A 234 -5.37 -26.06 -36.38
CA ASP A 234 -5.08 -27.22 -35.52
C ASP A 234 -3.64 -27.32 -34.98
N GLY A 235 -2.90 -26.21 -34.90
CA GLY A 235 -1.56 -26.15 -34.31
C GLY A 235 -1.53 -25.58 -32.88
N LEU A 236 -0.56 -25.99 -32.06
CA LEU A 236 -0.28 -25.38 -30.75
C LEU A 236 0.62 -24.16 -30.91
N GLU A 237 0.20 -23.02 -30.39
CA GLU A 237 0.99 -21.78 -30.36
C GLU A 237 1.38 -21.40 -28.93
N ASN A 238 2.55 -20.78 -28.80
CA ASN A 238 3.07 -20.21 -27.54
C ASN A 238 2.96 -21.18 -26.35
N PRO A 239 3.55 -22.39 -26.46
CA PRO A 239 3.44 -23.41 -25.43
C PRO A 239 4.07 -22.95 -24.11
N PHE A 240 3.37 -23.19 -23.02
CA PHE A 240 3.90 -23.01 -21.67
C PHE A 240 4.82 -24.18 -21.32
N ALA A 241 6.06 -23.87 -20.91
CA ALA A 241 7.02 -24.85 -20.39
C ALA A 241 7.05 -24.77 -18.86
N GLY A 242 6.34 -25.69 -18.21
CA GLY A 242 6.28 -25.81 -16.77
C GLY A 242 5.20 -26.79 -16.33
N GLN A 243 4.75 -26.68 -15.09
CA GLN A 243 3.75 -27.59 -14.52
C GLN A 243 2.44 -26.85 -14.21
N ILE A 244 1.30 -27.51 -14.45
CA ILE A 244 -0.05 -27.00 -14.16
C ILE A 244 -0.81 -28.01 -13.31
N PHE A 245 -1.64 -27.53 -12.38
CA PHE A 245 -2.46 -28.35 -11.48
C PHE A 245 -3.82 -27.69 -11.19
N ASP A 246 -4.86 -28.50 -10.97
CA ASP A 246 -6.24 -28.12 -10.58
C ASP A 246 -6.81 -26.92 -11.37
N VAL A 247 -6.88 -27.08 -12.70
CA VAL A 247 -7.49 -26.08 -13.57
C VAL A 247 -9.00 -26.11 -13.39
N ARG A 248 -9.61 -24.97 -13.11
CA ARG A 248 -11.05 -24.77 -12.93
C ARG A 248 -11.54 -23.60 -13.77
N ILE A 249 -12.68 -23.79 -14.43
CA ILE A 249 -13.39 -22.72 -15.13
C ILE A 249 -14.81 -22.63 -14.58
N TYR A 250 -15.24 -21.43 -14.23
CA TYR A 250 -16.59 -21.12 -13.78
C TYR A 250 -17.26 -20.16 -14.75
N ASN A 251 -18.57 -20.34 -14.96
CA ASN A 251 -19.43 -19.45 -15.75
C ASN A 251 -19.96 -18.24 -14.95
N ASN A 252 -19.31 -17.90 -13.85
CA ASN A 252 -19.67 -16.80 -12.97
C ASN A 252 -18.40 -16.15 -12.41
N ALA A 253 -18.51 -14.92 -11.96
CA ALA A 253 -17.47 -14.17 -11.29
C ALA A 253 -17.37 -14.58 -9.82
N LEU A 254 -16.26 -15.19 -9.43
CA LEU A 254 -16.02 -15.52 -8.02
C LEU A 254 -15.64 -14.26 -7.23
N THR A 255 -16.23 -14.14 -6.05
CA THR A 255 -15.81 -13.16 -5.04
C THR A 255 -14.45 -13.51 -4.46
N GLN A 256 -13.75 -12.54 -3.86
CA GLN A 256 -12.46 -12.80 -3.22
C GLN A 256 -12.48 -13.91 -2.16
N PRO A 257 -13.50 -14.02 -1.27
CA PRO A 257 -13.63 -15.16 -0.37
C PRO A 257 -13.74 -16.50 -1.12
N GLU A 258 -14.53 -16.56 -2.19
CA GLU A 258 -14.67 -17.79 -3.00
C GLU A 258 -13.37 -18.15 -3.72
N VAL A 259 -12.60 -17.17 -4.20
CA VAL A 259 -11.25 -17.40 -4.76
C VAL A 259 -10.29 -17.91 -3.69
N THR A 260 -10.37 -17.39 -2.46
CA THR A 260 -9.58 -17.86 -1.31
C THR A 260 -9.96 -19.29 -0.95
N ASP A 261 -11.23 -19.66 -1.11
CA ASP A 261 -11.73 -21.02 -0.91
C ASP A 261 -11.23 -22.03 -1.94
N LEU A 262 -10.59 -21.60 -3.03
CA LEU A 262 -9.90 -22.49 -3.98
C LEU A 262 -8.47 -22.85 -3.57
N ILE A 263 -7.95 -22.21 -2.52
CA ILE A 263 -6.60 -22.42 -2.00
C ILE A 263 -6.70 -23.20 -0.69
N PRO A 264 -5.96 -24.32 -0.52
CA PRO A 264 -5.92 -25.02 0.75
C PRO A 264 -5.49 -24.10 1.89
N GLN A 265 -6.17 -24.22 3.02
CA GLN A 265 -5.90 -23.40 4.19
C GLN A 265 -4.45 -23.54 4.66
N SER A 266 -3.93 -22.50 5.32
CA SER A 266 -2.66 -22.62 6.04
C SER A 266 -2.77 -23.55 7.25
N ALA A 267 -1.65 -24.05 7.75
CA ALA A 267 -1.64 -24.90 8.94
C ALA A 267 -2.20 -24.14 10.16
N PRO A 268 -3.18 -24.70 10.91
CA PRO A 268 -3.64 -24.09 12.14
C PRO A 268 -2.50 -23.86 13.13
N THR A 269 -2.60 -22.78 13.91
CA THR A 269 -1.56 -22.35 14.86
C THR A 269 -2.06 -22.41 16.29
N GLY A 270 -1.12 -22.48 17.24
CA GLY A 270 -1.44 -22.49 18.66
C GLY A 270 -2.11 -23.77 19.15
N LEU A 271 -1.87 -24.91 18.51
CA LEU A 271 -2.37 -26.21 19.00
C LEU A 271 -1.78 -26.53 20.37
N VAL A 272 -2.66 -26.64 21.38
CA VAL A 272 -2.31 -27.05 22.75
C VAL A 272 -3.02 -28.35 23.07
N ALA A 273 -2.31 -29.29 23.69
CA ALA A 273 -2.82 -30.59 24.11
C ALA A 273 -2.70 -30.77 25.63
N THR A 274 -3.84 -30.76 26.33
CA THR A 274 -3.91 -30.91 27.79
C THR A 274 -4.31 -32.34 28.16
N PRO A 275 -3.47 -33.10 28.90
CA PRO A 275 -3.77 -34.49 29.24
C PRO A 275 -4.88 -34.63 30.28
N GLY A 276 -5.69 -35.67 30.13
CA GLY A 276 -6.62 -36.17 31.13
C GLY A 276 -6.65 -37.70 31.14
N GLY A 277 -7.33 -38.28 32.14
CA GLY A 277 -7.46 -39.71 32.33
C GLY A 277 -8.15 -40.33 31.12
N SER A 278 -7.38 -41.09 30.35
CA SER A 278 -7.79 -41.74 29.10
C SER A 278 -8.30 -40.77 28.02
N LYS A 279 -7.91 -39.49 28.05
CA LYS A 279 -8.38 -38.45 27.12
C LYS A 279 -7.40 -37.27 27.01
N VAL A 280 -7.59 -36.42 26.00
CA VAL A 280 -6.84 -35.17 25.80
C VAL A 280 -7.80 -34.08 25.36
N HIS A 281 -7.67 -32.88 25.93
CA HIS A 281 -8.34 -31.67 25.47
C HIS A 281 -7.41 -30.92 24.52
N LEU A 282 -7.89 -30.66 23.31
CA LEU A 282 -7.16 -30.01 22.24
C LEU A 282 -7.82 -28.68 21.92
N ASP A 283 -7.03 -27.61 21.94
CA ASP A 283 -7.49 -26.25 21.60
C ASP A 283 -6.49 -25.60 20.62
N TRP A 284 -6.98 -24.74 19.73
CA TRP A 284 -6.17 -24.06 18.72
C TRP A 284 -6.84 -22.78 18.24
N LYS A 285 -6.08 -21.89 17.58
CA LYS A 285 -6.65 -20.70 16.96
C LYS A 285 -7.42 -21.09 15.68
N PRO A 286 -8.72 -20.75 15.55
CA PRO A 286 -9.46 -20.99 14.32
C PRO A 286 -8.88 -20.21 13.12
N ASN A 287 -8.79 -20.85 11.97
CA ASN A 287 -8.49 -20.24 10.68
C ASN A 287 -9.75 -19.56 10.12
N THR A 288 -9.64 -18.30 9.72
CA THR A 288 -10.70 -17.60 8.97
C THR A 288 -10.90 -18.29 7.61
N GLY A 289 -12.14 -18.70 7.30
CA GLY A 289 -12.47 -19.42 6.06
C GLY A 289 -12.32 -20.95 6.12
N ALA A 290 -11.93 -21.52 7.27
CA ALA A 290 -12.00 -22.98 7.44
C ALA A 290 -13.44 -23.44 7.65
N ALA A 291 -13.86 -24.46 6.89
CA ALA A 291 -15.16 -25.10 7.03
C ALA A 291 -15.14 -26.22 8.09
N SER A 292 -13.99 -26.88 8.26
CA SER A 292 -13.78 -27.91 9.28
C SER A 292 -12.29 -28.10 9.57
N TYR A 293 -11.99 -28.92 10.56
CA TYR A 293 -10.65 -29.32 10.96
C TYR A 293 -10.57 -30.83 11.05
N THR A 294 -9.49 -31.40 10.52
CA THR A 294 -9.15 -32.81 10.74
C THR A 294 -8.08 -32.91 11.81
N VAL A 295 -8.42 -33.51 12.94
CA VAL A 295 -7.50 -33.79 14.04
C VAL A 295 -6.95 -35.20 13.86
N SER A 296 -5.64 -35.32 13.62
CA SER A 296 -4.94 -36.60 13.66
C SER A 296 -4.48 -36.91 15.08
N THR A 297 -4.67 -38.16 15.49
CA THR A 297 -4.18 -38.75 16.74
C THR A 297 -3.35 -39.98 16.42
N LYS A 298 -2.05 -39.94 16.69
CA LYS A 298 -1.13 -41.05 16.46
C LYS A 298 -0.62 -41.64 17.76
N ASN A 299 -0.85 -42.94 17.97
CA ASN A 299 -0.27 -43.70 19.06
C ASN A 299 1.20 -44.01 18.74
N LEU A 300 2.14 -43.47 19.51
CA LEU A 300 3.57 -43.58 19.21
C LEU A 300 4.17 -44.95 19.59
N ASN A 301 3.47 -45.77 20.38
CA ASN A 301 3.91 -47.14 20.68
C ASN A 301 3.55 -48.12 19.57
N THR A 302 2.33 -48.03 19.02
CA THR A 302 1.85 -48.95 17.97
C THR A 302 2.02 -48.37 16.56
N ASN A 303 2.36 -47.09 16.45
CA ASN A 303 2.42 -46.33 15.20
C ASN A 303 1.07 -46.26 14.46
N VAL A 304 -0.05 -46.49 15.16
CA VAL A 304 -1.41 -46.41 14.60
C VAL A 304 -1.91 -44.97 14.67
N GLU A 305 -2.41 -44.44 13.54
CA GLU A 305 -2.94 -43.08 13.40
C GLU A 305 -4.44 -43.13 13.05
N VAL A 306 -5.23 -42.27 13.71
CA VAL A 306 -6.68 -42.12 13.46
C VAL A 306 -7.01 -40.64 13.34
N THR A 307 -8.09 -40.30 12.62
CA THR A 307 -8.52 -38.92 12.40
C THR A 307 -9.95 -38.68 12.85
N ASP A 308 -10.22 -37.50 13.41
CA ASP A 308 -11.56 -36.99 13.69
C ASP A 308 -11.79 -35.67 12.94
N VAL A 309 -13.03 -35.40 12.54
CA VAL A 309 -13.42 -34.15 11.88
C VAL A 309 -14.31 -33.33 12.82
N VAL A 310 -13.97 -32.06 13.02
CA VAL A 310 -14.72 -31.11 13.84
C VAL A 310 -14.91 -29.78 13.12
N THR A 311 -15.92 -29.00 13.50
CA THR A 311 -16.21 -27.69 12.87
C THR A 311 -15.52 -26.53 13.59
N GLU A 312 -15.21 -26.68 14.87
CA GLU A 312 -14.59 -25.65 15.70
C GLU A 312 -13.80 -26.29 16.87
N PRO A 313 -12.77 -25.61 17.39
CA PRO A 313 -12.18 -25.93 18.68
C PRO A 313 -13.07 -25.45 19.86
N PRO A 314 -12.89 -26.00 21.07
CA PRO A 314 -11.95 -27.07 21.40
C PRO A 314 -12.51 -28.47 21.11
N PHE A 315 -11.63 -29.47 20.98
CA PHE A 315 -11.97 -30.88 20.78
C PHE A 315 -11.44 -31.77 21.91
N ILE A 316 -12.24 -32.72 22.39
CA ILE A 316 -11.80 -33.71 23.39
C ILE A 316 -11.63 -35.08 22.72
N LYS A 317 -10.39 -35.55 22.59
CA LYS A 317 -10.10 -36.92 22.17
C LYS A 317 -10.21 -37.85 23.37
N SER A 318 -11.17 -38.78 23.34
CA SER A 318 -11.40 -39.77 24.41
C SER A 318 -10.86 -41.16 24.07
N SER A 319 -10.99 -42.11 25.00
CA SER A 319 -10.64 -43.53 24.82
C SER A 319 -9.16 -43.79 24.51
N LEU A 320 -8.28 -42.94 25.03
CA LEU A 320 -6.83 -43.11 24.93
C LEU A 320 -6.30 -43.97 26.08
N SER A 321 -5.12 -44.57 25.91
CA SER A 321 -4.46 -45.35 26.97
C SER A 321 -3.54 -44.46 27.80
N ASN A 322 -3.68 -44.50 29.12
CA ASN A 322 -2.78 -43.77 30.01
C ASN A 322 -1.34 -44.31 29.93
N GLY A 323 -0.36 -43.42 30.02
CA GLY A 323 1.06 -43.76 29.94
C GLY A 323 1.57 -44.06 28.53
N VAL A 324 0.70 -44.03 27.51
CA VAL A 324 1.08 -44.17 26.10
C VAL A 324 1.27 -42.77 25.51
N PRO A 325 2.42 -42.45 24.89
CA PRO A 325 2.61 -41.16 24.24
C PRO A 325 1.81 -41.09 22.93
N TYR A 326 1.11 -39.98 22.72
CA TYR A 326 0.37 -39.68 21.49
C TYR A 326 0.88 -38.38 20.87
N GLU A 327 0.88 -38.36 19.55
CA GLU A 327 1.13 -37.17 18.74
C GLU A 327 -0.20 -36.68 18.16
N PHE A 328 -0.45 -35.38 18.29
CA PHE A 328 -1.61 -34.69 17.73
C PHE A 328 -1.17 -33.65 16.72
N LYS A 329 -1.91 -33.54 15.63
CA LYS A 329 -1.75 -32.47 14.65
C LYS A 329 -3.11 -32.19 14.03
N VAL A 330 -3.39 -30.92 13.75
CA VAL A 330 -4.66 -30.49 13.18
C VAL A 330 -4.42 -29.82 11.84
N LEU A 331 -5.24 -30.12 10.84
CA LEU A 331 -5.27 -29.35 9.59
C LEU A 331 -6.63 -28.71 9.43
N ALA A 332 -6.66 -27.57 8.77
CA ALA A 332 -7.91 -26.91 8.38
C ALA A 332 -8.32 -27.38 6.98
N THR A 333 -9.63 -27.46 6.75
CA THR A 333 -10.22 -27.88 5.47
C THR A 333 -11.21 -26.80 5.01
N ASN A 334 -11.10 -26.39 3.75
CA ASN A 334 -12.06 -25.51 3.08
C ASN A 334 -12.49 -26.10 1.72
N GLY A 335 -13.11 -25.28 0.86
CA GLY A 335 -13.56 -25.68 -0.49
C GLY A 335 -12.46 -26.24 -1.40
N ALA A 336 -11.19 -25.98 -1.11
CA ALA A 336 -10.04 -26.48 -1.86
C ALA A 336 -9.59 -27.87 -1.43
N GLY A 337 -10.02 -28.32 -0.24
CA GLY A 337 -9.55 -29.52 0.42
C GLY A 337 -8.73 -29.22 1.68
N ASN A 338 -7.84 -30.15 2.01
CA ASN A 338 -7.09 -30.12 3.27
C ASN A 338 -5.84 -29.24 3.16
N GLY A 339 -5.66 -28.33 4.12
CA GLY A 339 -4.41 -27.62 4.35
C GLY A 339 -3.32 -28.51 4.96
N PRO A 340 -2.11 -27.97 5.19
CA PRO A 340 -1.08 -28.68 5.92
C PRO A 340 -1.46 -28.83 7.39
N TYR A 341 -0.89 -29.85 8.03
CA TYR A 341 -1.01 -30.02 9.47
C TYR A 341 -0.25 -28.93 10.24
N SER A 342 -0.79 -28.56 11.40
CA SER A 342 -0.14 -27.77 12.44
C SER A 342 1.20 -28.38 12.86
N ALA A 343 1.98 -27.61 13.61
CA ALA A 343 3.03 -28.20 14.45
C ALA A 343 2.42 -29.29 15.35
N VAL A 344 3.18 -30.37 15.56
CA VAL A 344 2.72 -31.49 16.37
C VAL A 344 2.68 -31.12 17.85
N ALA A 345 1.62 -31.54 18.55
CA ALA A 345 1.52 -31.51 19.99
C ALA A 345 1.66 -32.94 20.52
N ASN A 346 2.74 -33.21 21.25
CA ASN A 346 2.97 -34.51 21.88
C ASN A 346 2.47 -34.49 23.32
N VAL A 347 1.67 -35.48 23.70
CA VAL A 347 1.19 -35.60 25.07
C VAL A 347 1.00 -37.07 25.44
N THR A 348 1.29 -37.42 26.69
CA THR A 348 1.01 -38.73 27.25
C THR A 348 -0.21 -38.60 28.16
N PRO A 349 -1.38 -39.16 27.80
CA PRO A 349 -2.56 -39.17 28.66
C PRO A 349 -2.20 -39.76 30.01
N ASN A 350 -2.60 -39.03 31.04
CA ASN A 350 -2.48 -39.39 32.43
C ASN A 350 -3.57 -38.64 33.17
N THR A 351 -3.80 -38.99 34.43
CA THR A 351 -4.80 -38.29 35.22
C THR A 351 -4.44 -36.80 35.30
N GLY A 352 -5.33 -35.94 34.78
CA GLY A 352 -5.06 -34.52 34.60
C GLY A 352 -4.67 -33.84 35.92
N THR A 353 -3.67 -32.97 35.85
CA THR A 353 -3.14 -32.23 37.01
C THR A 353 -3.56 -30.77 37.04
N GLY A 354 -4.19 -30.30 35.95
CA GLY A 354 -4.76 -28.95 35.83
C GLY A 354 -5.84 -28.77 36.89
N LYS A 355 -5.77 -27.64 37.59
CA LYS A 355 -6.65 -27.28 38.72
C LYS A 355 -6.74 -25.77 38.83
N ASP A 356 -6.69 -25.10 37.69
CA ASP A 356 -6.66 -23.64 37.65
C ASP A 356 -8.05 -23.07 37.47
N ILE A 357 -8.34 -21.91 38.08
CA ILE A 357 -9.47 -21.07 37.67
C ILE A 357 -8.98 -20.25 36.47
N VAL A 358 -9.67 -20.39 35.33
CA VAL A 358 -9.31 -19.74 34.06
C VAL A 358 -10.17 -18.53 33.74
N TYR A 359 -11.29 -18.36 34.47
CA TYR A 359 -12.19 -17.22 34.38
C TYR A 359 -12.90 -17.03 35.72
N PHE A 360 -13.10 -15.79 36.18
CA PHE A 360 -13.83 -15.49 37.41
C PHE A 360 -14.51 -14.12 37.29
N GLU A 361 -15.75 -14.00 37.74
CA GLU A 361 -16.51 -12.75 37.81
C GLU A 361 -17.46 -12.75 39.02
N LEU A 362 -17.87 -11.54 39.43
CA LEU A 362 -18.92 -11.35 40.42
C LEU A 362 -20.15 -10.72 39.73
N ASP A 363 -21.34 -11.26 39.98
CA ASP A 363 -22.58 -10.77 39.36
C ASP A 363 -22.76 -9.27 39.62
N GLY A 364 -22.94 -8.49 38.56
CA GLY A 364 -23.10 -7.04 38.64
C GLY A 364 -21.81 -6.24 38.76
N TYR A 365 -20.64 -6.90 38.82
CA TYR A 365 -19.34 -6.24 38.96
C TYR A 365 -18.30 -6.69 37.93
N GLY A 366 -18.65 -7.54 36.97
CA GLY A 366 -17.73 -7.93 35.87
C GLY A 366 -16.59 -8.86 36.27
N ALA A 367 -15.71 -9.14 35.31
CA ALA A 367 -14.63 -10.12 35.47
C ALA A 367 -13.52 -9.63 36.42
N ALA A 368 -12.98 -10.57 37.20
CA ALA A 368 -11.84 -10.36 38.08
C ALA A 368 -10.53 -10.77 37.39
N LYS A 369 -9.43 -10.12 37.80
CA LYS A 369 -8.09 -10.52 37.35
C LYS A 369 -7.61 -11.72 38.16
N ILE A 370 -7.08 -12.72 37.47
CA ILE A 370 -6.49 -13.92 38.07
C ILE A 370 -4.97 -13.81 37.96
N THR A 371 -4.26 -13.79 39.09
CA THR A 371 -2.78 -13.73 39.15
C THR A 371 -2.25 -14.88 39.99
N GLY A 372 -1.80 -15.94 39.32
CA GLY A 372 -1.45 -17.20 39.98
C GLY A 372 -2.68 -17.79 40.68
N THR A 373 -2.59 -18.01 41.98
CA THR A 373 -3.71 -18.49 42.82
C THR A 373 -4.47 -17.35 43.53
N ASN A 374 -4.15 -16.09 43.25
CA ASN A 374 -4.85 -14.95 43.84
C ASN A 374 -5.81 -14.36 42.82
N ILE A 375 -7.05 -14.13 43.25
CA ILE A 375 -8.07 -13.45 42.47
C ILE A 375 -8.46 -12.21 43.26
N VAL A 376 -8.20 -11.03 42.71
CA VAL A 376 -8.51 -9.76 43.38
C VAL A 376 -9.57 -9.03 42.57
N LYS A 377 -10.67 -8.70 43.22
CA LYS A 377 -11.72 -7.87 42.65
C LYS A 377 -11.98 -6.66 43.54
N TYR A 378 -11.93 -5.47 42.95
CA TYR A 378 -12.34 -4.27 43.64
C TYR A 378 -13.82 -4.00 43.35
N VAL A 379 -14.56 -3.59 44.37
CA VAL A 379 -15.98 -3.22 44.26
C VAL A 379 -16.22 -1.91 45.04
N PRO A 380 -17.29 -1.15 44.74
CA PRO A 380 -17.61 0.07 45.46
C PRO A 380 -17.76 -0.16 46.97
N THR A 381 -17.49 0.86 47.80
CA THR A 381 -17.63 0.74 49.27
C THR A 381 -19.08 0.49 49.72
N SER A 382 -20.04 0.76 48.85
CA SER A 382 -21.47 0.47 49.05
C SER A 382 -21.88 -0.97 48.73
N ALA A 383 -21.01 -1.78 48.13
CA ALA A 383 -21.34 -3.16 47.77
C ALA A 383 -21.55 -4.02 49.03
N ASP A 384 -22.68 -4.73 49.08
CA ASP A 384 -22.93 -5.72 50.12
C ASP A 384 -22.14 -6.99 49.81
N LEU A 385 -20.98 -7.13 50.45
CA LEU A 385 -20.11 -8.29 50.26
C LEU A 385 -20.68 -9.57 50.87
N SER A 386 -21.73 -9.51 51.70
CA SER A 386 -22.24 -10.68 52.42
C SER A 386 -23.07 -11.63 51.56
N ILE A 387 -23.51 -11.19 50.37
CA ILE A 387 -24.37 -11.98 49.48
C ILE A 387 -24.19 -11.62 48.00
N ILE A 388 -23.12 -12.13 47.38
CA ILE A 388 -22.81 -11.87 45.96
C ILE A 388 -22.58 -13.17 45.19
N THR A 389 -23.14 -13.29 43.98
CA THR A 389 -22.94 -14.48 43.14
C THR A 389 -21.56 -14.44 42.49
N ALA A 390 -20.82 -15.55 42.52
CA ALA A 390 -19.56 -15.71 41.79
C ALA A 390 -19.73 -16.70 40.63
N ASN A 391 -19.38 -16.30 39.40
CA ASN A 391 -19.30 -17.20 38.25
C ASN A 391 -17.83 -17.42 37.88
N TYR A 392 -17.44 -18.68 37.64
CA TYR A 392 -16.08 -18.99 37.25
C TYR A 392 -16.02 -20.23 36.33
N ARG A 393 -14.88 -20.40 35.65
CA ARG A 393 -14.55 -21.59 34.86
C ARG A 393 -13.19 -22.12 35.28
N VAL A 394 -13.01 -23.43 35.20
CA VAL A 394 -11.77 -24.13 35.59
C VAL A 394 -11.05 -24.74 34.40
N SER A 395 -9.77 -25.07 34.58
CA SER A 395 -8.93 -25.75 33.59
C SER A 395 -9.55 -27.08 33.13
N PRO A 396 -9.26 -27.56 31.91
CA PRO A 396 -9.81 -28.82 31.40
C PRO A 396 -9.66 -29.98 32.39
N PHE A 397 -10.75 -30.73 32.56
CA PHE A 397 -10.88 -31.90 33.44
C PHE A 397 -10.80 -31.64 34.96
N ALA A 398 -10.60 -30.40 35.40
CA ALA A 398 -10.77 -30.06 36.81
C ALA A 398 -12.26 -30.02 37.19
N SER A 399 -12.57 -30.28 38.46
CA SER A 399 -13.89 -30.01 39.02
C SER A 399 -13.87 -28.70 39.80
N GLU A 400 -14.99 -27.98 39.71
CA GLU A 400 -15.31 -26.84 40.57
C GLU A 400 -15.24 -27.22 42.06
N ASP A 401 -15.14 -26.19 42.90
CA ASP A 401 -15.24 -26.37 44.34
C ASP A 401 -16.68 -26.83 44.69
N PRO A 402 -16.85 -27.98 45.36
CA PRO A 402 -18.18 -28.51 45.71
C PRO A 402 -18.91 -27.65 46.75
N ASP A 403 -18.19 -26.96 47.62
CA ASP A 403 -18.74 -26.03 48.60
C ASP A 403 -19.01 -24.68 47.93
N PHE A 404 -18.20 -24.33 46.92
CA PHE A 404 -18.32 -23.11 46.15
C PHE A 404 -18.60 -23.28 44.63
N PRO A 405 -19.72 -23.90 44.19
CA PRO A 405 -20.01 -24.04 42.76
C PRO A 405 -20.20 -22.69 42.05
N SER A 406 -19.87 -22.63 40.77
CA SER A 406 -20.11 -21.44 39.94
C SER A 406 -21.62 -21.09 39.89
N GLY A 407 -21.95 -19.80 39.92
CA GLY A 407 -23.33 -19.30 39.88
C GLY A 407 -24.07 -19.30 41.22
N THR A 408 -23.34 -19.33 42.34
CA THR A 408 -23.92 -19.36 43.70
C THR A 408 -23.50 -18.16 44.55
N PHE A 409 -24.35 -17.76 45.50
CA PHE A 409 -24.09 -16.62 46.42
C PHE A 409 -23.01 -16.92 47.46
N ARG A 410 -22.15 -15.95 47.76
CA ARG A 410 -21.04 -16.06 48.73
C ARG A 410 -20.87 -14.77 49.55
N ASP A 411 -20.28 -14.92 50.72
CA ASP A 411 -19.85 -13.82 51.60
C ASP A 411 -18.35 -13.58 51.39
N PHE A 412 -17.98 -12.41 50.85
CA PHE A 412 -16.60 -11.96 50.66
C PHE A 412 -16.21 -10.82 51.60
N THR A 413 -16.91 -10.62 52.72
CA THR A 413 -16.48 -9.68 53.78
C THR A 413 -15.11 -10.05 54.36
N SER A 414 -14.67 -11.30 54.17
CA SER A 414 -13.31 -11.79 54.34
C SER A 414 -12.87 -12.57 53.09
N PRO A 415 -11.56 -12.72 52.83
CA PRO A 415 -11.09 -13.52 51.70
C PRO A 415 -11.65 -14.94 51.71
N VAL A 416 -12.15 -15.41 50.56
CA VAL A 416 -12.73 -16.75 50.39
C VAL A 416 -11.75 -17.62 49.62
N THR A 417 -11.53 -18.84 50.11
CA THR A 417 -10.63 -19.79 49.45
C THR A 417 -11.43 -20.82 48.66
N TYR A 418 -11.29 -20.81 47.33
CA TYR A 418 -11.85 -21.83 46.43
C TYR A 418 -10.86 -22.97 46.28
N THR A 419 -11.33 -24.20 46.40
CA THR A 419 -10.53 -25.42 46.28
C THR A 419 -10.87 -26.11 44.97
N ILE A 420 -10.10 -25.84 43.92
CA ILE A 420 -10.26 -26.50 42.63
C ILE A 420 -9.56 -27.85 42.69
N LYS A 421 -10.26 -28.90 42.27
CA LYS A 421 -9.75 -30.27 42.33
C LYS A 421 -9.42 -30.74 40.92
N ALA A 422 -8.17 -31.10 40.71
CA ALA A 422 -7.71 -31.76 39.50
C ALA A 422 -8.31 -33.17 39.40
N GLU A 423 -8.33 -33.73 38.20
CA GLU A 423 -8.79 -35.09 37.95
C GLU A 423 -8.00 -36.14 38.76
N ASN A 424 -6.70 -35.90 39.02
CA ASN A 424 -5.87 -36.77 39.85
C ASN A 424 -6.15 -36.68 41.36
N ASN A 425 -7.20 -35.95 41.76
CA ASN A 425 -7.59 -35.63 43.12
C ASN A 425 -6.68 -34.68 43.90
N THR A 426 -5.61 -34.15 43.30
CA THR A 426 -4.87 -33.03 43.91
C THR A 426 -5.71 -31.75 43.86
N THR A 427 -5.53 -30.88 44.83
CA THR A 427 -6.30 -29.64 44.94
C THR A 427 -5.40 -28.41 44.89
N GLN A 428 -5.98 -27.28 44.49
CA GLN A 428 -5.34 -25.96 44.52
C GLN A 428 -6.29 -24.96 45.14
N ALA A 429 -5.77 -24.25 46.14
CA ALA A 429 -6.47 -23.18 46.81
C ALA A 429 -6.31 -21.89 46.02
N TYR A 430 -7.42 -21.26 45.67
CA TYR A 430 -7.51 -19.93 45.08
C TYR A 430 -8.03 -18.96 46.12
N ASN A 431 -7.21 -17.98 46.48
CA ASN A 431 -7.61 -16.95 47.42
C ASN A 431 -8.30 -15.82 46.66
N VAL A 432 -9.61 -15.71 46.84
CA VAL A 432 -10.42 -14.64 46.26
C VAL A 432 -10.59 -13.54 47.29
N GLN A 433 -9.99 -12.39 47.02
CA GLN A 433 -10.10 -11.19 47.85
C GLN A 433 -10.96 -10.16 47.13
N VAL A 434 -12.06 -9.79 47.77
CA VAL A 434 -12.88 -8.66 47.35
C VAL A 434 -12.49 -7.45 48.20
N ILE A 435 -12.04 -6.38 47.54
CA ILE A 435 -11.57 -5.17 48.21
C ILE A 435 -12.56 -4.06 47.91
N THR A 436 -13.08 -3.40 48.95
CA THR A 436 -13.88 -2.20 48.75
C THR A 436 -12.95 -1.03 48.42
N ALA A 437 -13.20 -0.38 47.29
CA ALA A 437 -12.52 0.85 46.92
C ALA A 437 -13.47 1.70 46.08
N ASP A 438 -13.59 2.97 46.46
CA ASP A 438 -14.28 3.94 45.62
C ASP A 438 -13.32 4.48 44.55
N PRO A 439 -13.84 4.78 43.34
CA PRO A 439 -13.06 5.46 42.31
C PRO A 439 -12.48 6.81 42.80
N LEU A 440 -11.35 7.22 42.21
CA LEU A 440 -10.82 8.57 42.38
C LEU A 440 -11.73 9.57 41.67
N THR A 441 -12.32 10.51 42.40
CA THR A 441 -13.23 11.51 41.85
C THR A 441 -12.57 12.89 41.74
N TYR A 442 -12.79 13.55 40.61
CA TYR A 442 -12.32 14.91 40.35
C TYR A 442 -13.47 15.75 39.76
N ASN A 443 -13.87 16.80 40.46
CA ASN A 443 -14.93 17.73 40.04
C ASN A 443 -14.41 19.11 39.65
N PHE A 444 -13.17 19.46 40.04
CA PHE A 444 -12.51 20.74 39.70
C PHE A 444 -13.22 22.02 40.18
N ASP A 445 -14.27 21.90 41.01
CA ASP A 445 -15.09 23.02 41.53
C ASP A 445 -14.27 24.15 42.18
N THR A 446 -13.10 23.81 42.76
CA THR A 446 -12.30 24.73 43.59
C THR A 446 -10.84 24.87 43.16
N ASP A 447 -10.23 23.83 42.59
CA ASP A 447 -8.85 23.84 42.10
C ASP A 447 -8.59 22.69 41.09
N LEU A 448 -7.32 22.43 40.74
CA LEU A 448 -6.91 21.34 39.84
C LEU A 448 -6.85 19.95 40.50
N GLN A 449 -7.01 19.83 41.82
CA GLN A 449 -7.00 18.56 42.55
C GLN A 449 -5.81 17.65 42.22
N GLY A 450 -4.63 18.25 42.01
CA GLY A 450 -3.38 17.57 41.67
C GLY A 450 -3.11 17.36 40.18
N TRP A 451 -4.06 17.70 39.30
CA TRP A 451 -3.80 17.76 37.86
C TRP A 451 -2.80 18.87 37.52
N LYS A 452 -2.00 18.65 36.47
CA LYS A 452 -0.96 19.60 36.03
C LYS A 452 -1.14 19.98 34.57
N GLN A 453 -0.86 21.24 34.25
CA GLN A 453 -0.69 21.69 32.88
C GLN A 453 0.67 21.22 32.39
N ILE A 454 0.69 20.40 31.34
CA ILE A 454 1.92 19.88 30.76
C ILE A 454 2.31 20.64 29.49
N TRP A 455 1.35 21.25 28.78
CA TRP A 455 1.62 22.06 27.60
C TRP A 455 0.45 23.01 27.27
N PRO A 456 0.70 24.25 26.79
CA PRO A 456 1.99 24.93 26.75
C PRO A 456 2.45 25.29 28.16
N LEU A 457 3.75 25.58 28.32
CA LEU A 457 4.30 26.08 29.58
C LEU A 457 3.57 27.37 30.01
N PRO A 458 3.42 27.63 31.33
CA PRO A 458 2.70 28.78 31.85
C PRO A 458 3.42 30.10 31.52
N VAL A 459 3.19 30.60 30.32
CA VAL A 459 3.55 31.94 29.86
C VAL A 459 2.30 32.65 29.33
N ASN A 460 1.32 31.89 28.80
CA ASN A 460 -0.02 32.34 28.44
C ASN A 460 -1.06 31.24 28.75
N GLY A 461 -2.12 31.58 29.48
CA GLY A 461 -3.30 30.71 29.71
C GLY A 461 -3.21 29.75 30.91
N ASN A 462 -4.27 29.70 31.71
CA ASN A 462 -4.41 28.79 32.86
C ASN A 462 -5.25 27.57 32.48
N LEU A 463 -4.76 26.34 32.70
CA LEU A 463 -5.53 25.09 32.52
C LEU A 463 -6.86 25.05 33.29
N TRP A 464 -6.91 25.71 34.45
CA TRP A 464 -8.12 25.79 35.26
C TRP A 464 -8.91 27.06 34.97
N THR A 465 -10.18 26.90 34.61
CA THR A 465 -11.09 28.01 34.32
C THR A 465 -12.48 27.75 34.89
N ASN A 466 -12.95 28.65 35.77
CA ASN A 466 -14.32 28.70 36.29
C ASN A 466 -14.88 27.34 36.79
N GLY A 467 -14.11 26.63 37.62
CA GLY A 467 -14.54 25.35 38.21
C GLY A 467 -14.34 24.12 37.32
N SER A 468 -13.61 24.22 36.22
CA SER A 468 -13.34 23.10 35.29
C SER A 468 -11.92 23.13 34.74
N ILE A 469 -11.45 21.99 34.22
CA ILE A 469 -10.23 21.93 33.40
C ILE A 469 -10.62 22.23 31.95
N GLY A 470 -9.99 23.21 31.31
CA GLY A 470 -10.33 23.53 29.92
C GLY A 470 -10.14 24.99 29.56
N THR A 471 -10.81 25.45 28.50
CA THR A 471 -10.78 26.83 27.99
C THR A 471 -12.02 27.63 28.42
N ALA A 472 -11.93 28.97 28.35
CA ALA A 472 -13.08 29.85 28.62
C ALA A 472 -14.21 29.63 27.58
N GLU A 473 -15.46 29.94 27.91
CA GLU A 473 -16.60 29.74 27.01
C GLU A 473 -16.73 30.87 25.97
N GLY A 474 -17.09 30.52 24.73
CA GLY A 474 -17.64 31.45 23.73
C GLY A 474 -16.79 31.67 22.47
N PRO A 475 -17.35 32.33 21.44
CA PRO A 475 -16.76 32.46 20.09
C PRO A 475 -15.51 33.34 20.00
N GLY A 476 -15.03 33.90 21.12
CA GLY A 476 -13.77 34.64 21.22
C GLY A 476 -12.78 34.06 22.24
N ALA A 477 -13.09 32.90 22.83
CA ALA A 477 -12.27 32.30 23.88
C ALA A 477 -11.02 31.57 23.36
N ASP A 478 -10.94 31.26 22.06
CA ASP A 478 -9.86 30.43 21.54
C ASP A 478 -9.43 30.79 20.11
N ALA A 479 -8.61 31.83 20.01
CA ALA A 479 -7.86 32.11 18.79
C ALA A 479 -6.43 31.53 18.82
N ALA A 480 -5.97 30.80 19.86
CA ALA A 480 -4.56 30.42 19.91
C ALA A 480 -4.09 29.31 20.88
N SER A 481 -4.90 28.75 21.80
CA SER A 481 -4.30 28.03 22.95
C SER A 481 -4.68 26.56 23.02
N THR A 482 -3.88 25.71 22.41
CA THR A 482 -3.90 24.26 22.69
C THR A 482 -3.56 24.01 24.18
N ARG A 483 -4.18 23.03 24.85
CA ARG A 483 -4.01 22.74 26.28
C ARG A 483 -3.95 21.25 26.56
N PHE A 484 -3.01 20.89 27.43
CA PHE A 484 -2.87 19.54 27.92
C PHE A 484 -2.85 19.55 29.45
N GLY A 485 -3.81 18.84 30.04
CA GLY A 485 -3.88 18.58 31.47
C GLY A 485 -3.56 17.12 31.76
N ARG A 486 -2.86 16.82 32.84
CA ARG A 486 -2.54 15.45 33.24
C ARG A 486 -2.89 15.19 34.70
N SER A 487 -3.56 14.08 34.96
CA SER A 487 -3.89 13.62 36.30
C SER A 487 -2.64 13.20 37.10
N PRO A 488 -2.73 13.11 38.44
CA PRO A 488 -1.81 12.29 39.21
C PRO A 488 -1.75 10.85 38.65
N ALA A 489 -0.59 10.21 38.77
CA ALA A 489 -0.45 8.81 38.38
C ALA A 489 -1.26 7.89 39.31
N PHE A 490 -1.80 6.80 38.75
CA PHE A 490 -2.62 5.84 39.47
C PHE A 490 -2.40 4.40 39.00
N TYR A 491 -2.80 3.44 39.84
CA TYR A 491 -2.92 2.02 39.50
C TYR A 491 -4.38 1.68 39.28
N LEU A 492 -4.74 1.23 38.07
CA LEU A 492 -6.09 0.77 37.78
C LEU A 492 -6.43 -0.47 38.61
N ASN A 493 -7.59 -0.46 39.26
CA ASN A 493 -7.99 -1.51 40.20
C ASN A 493 -9.32 -2.21 39.82
N ASN A 494 -10.00 -1.79 38.75
CA ASN A 494 -11.26 -2.38 38.25
C ASN A 494 -12.44 -2.30 39.23
N SER A 495 -12.50 -1.19 39.99
CA SER A 495 -13.64 -0.85 40.86
C SER A 495 -14.87 -0.30 40.10
N GLY A 496 -14.87 -0.36 38.77
CA GLY A 496 -15.94 0.13 37.90
C GLY A 496 -15.39 0.67 36.56
N PRO A 497 -16.24 1.29 35.72
CA PRO A 497 -15.79 2.02 34.54
C PRO A 497 -15.09 3.34 34.91
N LEU A 498 -14.26 3.86 34.00
CA LEU A 498 -13.76 5.23 34.08
C LEU A 498 -14.79 6.15 33.45
N THR A 499 -15.37 7.08 34.20
CA THR A 499 -16.38 8.02 33.69
C THR A 499 -15.89 9.46 33.74
N TYR A 500 -16.45 10.31 32.89
CA TYR A 500 -16.07 11.73 32.80
C TYR A 500 -17.19 12.53 32.14
N GLN A 501 -17.13 13.86 32.26
CA GLN A 501 -17.97 14.78 31.50
C GLN A 501 -17.12 15.75 30.70
N LEU A 502 -17.46 15.92 29.43
CA LEU A 502 -16.82 16.92 28.56
C LEU A 502 -17.84 17.99 28.16
N ALA A 503 -17.42 19.22 27.88
CA ALA A 503 -18.22 20.26 27.21
C ALA A 503 -17.39 20.91 26.08
N GLY A 504 -18.05 21.57 25.13
CA GLY A 504 -17.41 22.28 24.03
C GLY A 504 -17.35 21.48 22.72
N GLY A 505 -16.21 21.54 22.03
CA GLY A 505 -15.98 20.90 20.75
C GLY A 505 -15.81 19.38 20.79
N THR A 506 -16.23 18.69 19.74
CA THR A 506 -15.96 17.24 19.55
C THR A 506 -14.62 16.97 18.88
N GLY A 507 -14.07 17.94 18.14
CA GLY A 507 -12.93 17.69 17.26
C GLY A 507 -13.29 16.75 16.10
N HIS A 508 -12.52 16.74 15.01
CA HIS A 508 -12.78 15.90 13.83
C HIS A 508 -11.70 14.85 13.56
N PHE A 509 -10.61 14.84 14.34
CA PHE A 509 -9.53 13.87 14.18
C PHE A 509 -9.82 12.55 14.88
N ASP A 510 -9.52 11.43 14.19
CA ASP A 510 -9.50 10.09 14.77
C ASP A 510 -8.38 9.97 15.83
N PHE A 511 -8.62 9.10 16.81
CA PHE A 511 -7.74 8.85 17.95
C PHE A 511 -6.26 8.68 17.54
N PRO A 512 -5.34 9.55 18.01
CA PRO A 512 -3.92 9.33 17.80
C PRO A 512 -3.43 8.25 18.78
N ASN A 513 -3.02 7.10 18.25
CA ASN A 513 -2.24 6.07 18.96
C ASN A 513 -0.80 6.54 19.24
N LEU A 514 -0.63 7.83 19.52
CA LEU A 514 0.63 8.56 19.56
C LEU A 514 0.74 9.30 20.90
N GLY A 515 1.93 9.38 21.47
CA GLY A 515 2.18 10.13 22.70
C GLY A 515 1.97 11.65 22.52
N PRO A 516 1.82 12.44 23.61
CA PRO A 516 1.58 13.88 23.52
C PRO A 516 2.68 14.66 22.77
N SER A 517 3.89 14.11 22.68
CA SER A 517 5.00 14.68 21.93
C SER A 517 4.92 14.46 20.41
N GLU A 518 4.02 13.60 19.96
CA GLU A 518 3.93 13.10 18.59
C GLU A 518 2.73 13.67 17.81
N ILE A 519 1.89 14.49 18.46
CA ILE A 519 0.72 15.14 17.85
C ILE A 519 1.22 16.23 16.86
N PRO A 520 0.94 16.10 15.55
CA PRO A 520 1.38 17.07 14.53
C PRO A 520 0.72 18.45 14.69
N GLN A 521 1.45 19.52 14.38
CA GLN A 521 0.94 20.90 14.40
C GLN A 521 -0.18 21.12 13.36
N ASP A 522 -0.16 20.43 12.22
CA ASP A 522 -1.24 20.52 11.21
C ASP A 522 -2.57 19.94 11.71
N SER A 523 -2.53 19.14 12.78
CA SER A 523 -3.74 18.70 13.49
C SER A 523 -4.35 19.81 14.37
N ILE A 524 -3.72 20.99 14.46
CA ILE A 524 -4.09 22.11 15.33
C ILE A 524 -4.96 23.17 14.60
N ASP A 525 -5.34 22.97 13.33
CA ASP A 525 -6.32 23.84 12.65
C ASP A 525 -7.74 23.24 12.68
N ASP A 526 -8.75 24.02 12.28
CA ASP A 526 -10.21 23.75 12.37
C ASP A 526 -10.55 22.25 12.18
N GLY A 527 -10.70 21.48 13.28
CA GLY A 527 -10.87 20.02 13.23
C GLY A 527 -9.98 19.12 14.13
N GLY A 528 -9.08 19.66 14.98
CA GLY A 528 -8.22 18.89 15.90
C GLY A 528 -8.94 18.00 16.94
N PHE A 529 -8.23 17.36 17.90
CA PHE A 529 -8.85 16.52 18.95
C PHE A 529 -9.12 17.33 20.23
N SER A 530 -10.31 17.13 20.80
CA SER A 530 -10.71 17.64 22.11
C SER A 530 -11.36 16.53 22.92
N GLY A 531 -10.69 16.05 23.97
CA GLY A 531 -11.16 14.90 24.73
C GLY A 531 -10.22 14.46 25.84
N ILE A 532 -10.29 13.18 26.19
CA ILE A 532 -9.44 12.56 27.21
C ILE A 532 -8.77 11.29 26.71
N ALA A 533 -7.58 11.00 27.23
CA ALA A 533 -6.81 9.80 26.88
C ALA A 533 -6.16 9.15 28.10
N LEU A 534 -6.31 7.83 28.23
CA LEU A 534 -5.58 7.01 29.19
C LEU A 534 -4.18 6.74 28.63
N ARG A 535 -3.15 6.97 29.44
CA ARG A 535 -1.74 6.83 29.07
C ARG A 535 -1.03 5.79 29.92
N ASP A 536 -0.31 4.87 29.28
CA ASP A 536 0.70 4.05 29.96
C ASP A 536 1.94 4.93 30.22
N VAL A 537 2.29 5.11 31.49
CA VAL A 537 3.41 5.97 31.90
C VAL A 537 4.74 5.40 31.42
N ALA A 538 4.91 4.08 31.38
CA ALA A 538 6.20 3.48 31.05
C ALA A 538 6.55 3.62 29.55
N THR A 539 5.53 3.63 28.68
CA THR A 539 5.72 3.67 27.23
C THR A 539 5.46 5.03 26.60
N ASN A 540 4.98 6.02 27.36
CA ASN A 540 4.56 7.34 26.86
C ASN A 540 3.42 7.32 25.83
N THR A 541 2.68 6.23 25.72
CA THR A 541 1.66 6.04 24.67
C THR A 541 0.26 6.15 25.24
N TYR A 542 -0.63 6.83 24.52
CA TYR A 542 -2.06 6.72 24.78
C TYR A 542 -2.54 5.33 24.36
N ILE A 543 -3.24 4.66 25.26
CA ILE A 543 -3.72 3.28 25.08
C ILE A 543 -5.23 3.23 24.85
N LEU A 544 -5.95 4.26 25.29
CA LEU A 544 -7.37 4.48 25.03
C LEU A 544 -7.63 5.99 25.00
N ALA A 545 -8.49 6.48 24.11
CA ALA A 545 -9.04 7.83 24.23
C ALA A 545 -10.52 7.89 23.85
N LYS A 546 -11.16 8.96 24.30
CA LYS A 546 -12.53 9.30 23.94
C LYS A 546 -12.69 10.81 23.83
N HIS A 547 -13.61 11.21 22.97
CA HIS A 547 -14.05 12.59 22.75
C HIS A 547 -15.58 12.64 22.75
N ARG A 548 -16.13 13.86 22.70
CA ARG A 548 -17.58 14.07 22.62
C ARG A 548 -18.14 13.59 21.29
N SER A 549 -19.44 13.29 21.24
CA SER A 549 -20.13 12.92 20.00
C SER A 549 -20.55 14.10 19.13
N SER A 550 -20.74 15.29 19.73
CA SER A 550 -21.11 16.51 19.01
C SER A 550 -20.75 17.79 19.78
N ASN A 551 -20.61 18.89 19.05
CA ASN A 551 -20.36 20.23 19.61
C ASN A 551 -21.52 20.69 20.49
N GLY A 552 -21.23 21.20 21.69
CA GLY A 552 -22.28 21.72 22.57
C GLY A 552 -21.78 22.41 23.83
N GLY A 553 -22.51 23.44 24.27
CA GLY A 553 -22.17 24.21 25.47
C GLY A 553 -22.40 23.47 26.79
N GLY A 554 -23.25 22.44 26.80
CA GLY A 554 -23.55 21.63 27.99
C GLY A 554 -22.68 20.39 28.11
N TYR A 555 -22.55 19.87 29.32
CA TYR A 555 -21.76 18.66 29.60
C TYR A 555 -22.41 17.38 29.04
N GLU A 556 -21.60 16.55 28.37
CA GLU A 556 -21.92 15.22 27.88
C GLU A 556 -21.11 14.20 28.70
N SER A 557 -21.78 13.16 29.18
CA SER A 557 -21.12 12.09 29.94
C SER A 557 -20.53 11.04 29.00
N GLY A 558 -19.30 10.62 29.27
CA GLY A 558 -18.62 9.54 28.57
C GLY A 558 -17.96 8.54 29.52
N SER A 559 -17.51 7.40 28.96
CA SER A 559 -16.81 6.38 29.75
C SER A 559 -15.85 5.51 28.93
N PHE A 560 -14.85 4.95 29.62
CA PHE A 560 -14.16 3.72 29.20
C PHE A 560 -14.78 2.55 29.97
N THR A 561 -15.20 1.53 29.23
CA THR A 561 -15.84 0.33 29.77
C THR A 561 -14.83 -0.54 30.52
N GLU A 562 -15.31 -1.39 31.43
CA GLU A 562 -14.47 -2.35 32.14
C GLU A 562 -13.75 -3.32 31.19
N SER A 563 -14.39 -3.68 30.07
CA SER A 563 -13.78 -4.53 29.04
C SER A 563 -12.59 -3.84 28.38
N GLU A 564 -12.70 -2.54 28.06
CA GLU A 564 -11.61 -1.75 27.50
C GLU A 564 -10.45 -1.60 28.51
N LEU A 565 -10.74 -1.53 29.82
CA LEU A 565 -9.74 -1.38 30.88
C LEU A 565 -9.12 -2.70 31.34
N ALA A 566 -9.76 -3.85 31.10
CA ALA A 566 -9.36 -5.14 31.64
C ALA A 566 -7.88 -5.53 31.43
N PRO A 567 -7.24 -5.22 30.28
CA PRO A 567 -5.81 -5.53 30.08
C PRO A 567 -4.86 -4.76 31.02
N TYR A 568 -5.30 -3.62 31.56
CA TYR A 568 -4.48 -2.62 32.24
C TYR A 568 -4.68 -2.59 33.76
N VAL A 569 -5.64 -3.36 34.25
CA VAL A 569 -5.99 -3.42 35.67
C VAL A 569 -4.99 -4.27 36.44
N ASN A 570 -4.59 -3.82 37.63
CA ASN A 570 -3.78 -4.56 38.61
C ASN A 570 -2.52 -5.19 37.99
N ASP A 571 -1.94 -4.57 36.96
CA ASP A 571 -0.77 -5.05 36.23
C ASP A 571 0.55 -4.51 36.80
N GLY A 572 0.46 -3.70 37.85
CA GLY A 572 1.60 -3.06 38.49
C GLY A 572 2.14 -1.87 37.71
N LYS A 573 1.53 -1.50 36.58
CA LYS A 573 1.90 -0.33 35.80
C LYS A 573 1.21 0.92 36.32
N ARG A 574 1.88 2.05 36.12
CA ARG A 574 1.33 3.36 36.41
C ARG A 574 0.64 3.91 35.17
N TYR A 575 -0.51 4.51 35.38
CA TYR A 575 -1.30 5.16 34.35
C TYR A 575 -1.55 6.62 34.72
N THR A 576 -1.75 7.47 33.70
CA THR A 576 -2.33 8.81 33.88
C THR A 576 -3.53 8.98 32.95
N LEU A 577 -4.41 9.90 33.32
CA LEU A 577 -5.45 10.39 32.43
C LEU A 577 -5.08 11.79 31.98
N ASP A 578 -5.04 11.98 30.67
CA ASP A 578 -4.70 13.26 30.05
C ASP A 578 -5.96 13.89 29.46
N PHE A 579 -6.18 15.17 29.74
CA PHE A 579 -7.07 16.05 29.00
C PHE A 579 -6.29 16.68 27.85
N ILE A 580 -6.85 16.61 26.64
CA ILE A 580 -6.19 17.04 25.42
C ILE A 580 -7.16 17.95 24.67
N ASP A 581 -6.74 19.18 24.40
CA ASP A 581 -7.52 20.15 23.63
C ASP A 581 -6.61 20.90 22.67
N TYR A 582 -6.57 20.49 21.41
CA TYR A 582 -5.85 21.20 20.34
C TYR A 582 -6.72 21.56 19.14
N ASN A 583 -8.05 21.47 19.29
CA ASN A 583 -8.98 21.96 18.29
C ASN A 583 -8.97 23.50 18.27
N LYS A 584 -9.27 24.12 17.12
CA LYS A 584 -9.37 25.58 16.93
C LYS A 584 -10.70 25.93 16.28
N GLY A 585 -11.04 27.22 16.22
CA GLY A 585 -12.26 27.73 15.59
C GLY A 585 -13.43 27.97 16.56
N GLY A 586 -14.64 28.20 16.02
CA GLY A 586 -15.81 28.61 16.80
C GLY A 586 -16.26 27.61 17.87
N TRP A 587 -15.85 26.34 17.74
CA TRP A 587 -16.03 25.25 18.69
C TRP A 587 -14.69 24.64 19.16
N GLY A 588 -13.58 25.37 19.02
CA GLY A 588 -12.24 24.91 19.44
C GLY A 588 -12.06 24.78 20.95
N TRP A 589 -12.97 25.34 21.75
CA TRP A 589 -12.91 25.27 23.21
C TRP A 589 -13.45 23.92 23.73
N ALA A 590 -12.81 23.35 24.75
CA ALA A 590 -13.31 22.19 25.48
C ALA A 590 -13.11 22.31 27.00
N ARG A 591 -13.95 21.59 27.76
CA ARG A 591 -13.87 21.48 29.22
C ARG A 591 -14.07 20.05 29.69
N LEU A 592 -13.44 19.72 30.81
CA LEU A 592 -13.51 18.45 31.51
C LEU A 592 -13.97 18.67 32.95
N GLU A 593 -14.93 17.86 33.37
CA GLU A 593 -15.49 17.85 34.73
C GLU A 593 -15.94 16.44 35.13
N ASN A 594 -16.26 16.25 36.42
CA ASN A 594 -16.87 15.03 36.97
C ASN A 594 -16.18 13.72 36.52
N VAL A 595 -14.86 13.68 36.67
CA VAL A 595 -14.04 12.49 36.36
C VAL A 595 -14.09 11.50 37.51
N SER A 596 -14.27 10.22 37.20
CA SER A 596 -14.23 9.11 38.14
C SER A 596 -13.31 8.03 37.58
N ILE A 597 -12.22 7.72 38.27
CA ILE A 597 -11.19 6.77 37.81
C ILE A 597 -11.18 5.53 38.71
N PRO A 598 -11.39 4.31 38.17
CA PRO A 598 -11.41 3.07 38.94
C PRO A 598 -9.99 2.63 39.31
N ALA A 599 -9.39 3.36 40.26
CA ALA A 599 -7.97 3.28 40.55
C ALA A 599 -7.62 3.66 41.99
N THR A 600 -6.37 3.41 42.36
CA THR A 600 -5.72 3.96 43.56
C THR A 600 -4.58 4.89 43.15
N VAL A 601 -4.33 5.96 43.91
CA VAL A 601 -3.23 6.89 43.62
C VAL A 601 -1.89 6.17 43.71
N ALA A 602 -1.04 6.33 42.69
CA ALA A 602 0.29 5.77 42.67
C ALA A 602 1.28 6.65 43.43
N PRO A 603 2.27 6.08 44.15
CA PRO A 603 3.37 6.84 44.73
C PRO A 603 4.17 7.59 43.64
N PRO A 604 4.79 8.73 43.97
CA PRO A 604 5.67 9.46 43.05
C PRO A 604 6.74 8.55 42.44
N GLU A 605 7.09 8.81 41.18
CA GLU A 605 8.05 8.00 40.42
C GLU A 605 9.49 8.16 40.97
N THR A 606 10.28 7.08 40.91
CA THR A 606 11.67 7.02 41.42
C THR A 606 12.72 7.16 40.33
N ALA A 607 12.34 7.10 39.04
CA ALA A 607 13.24 7.35 37.92
C ALA A 607 13.34 8.85 37.65
N ALA A 608 14.55 9.34 37.37
CA ALA A 608 14.74 10.74 37.02
C ALA A 608 14.15 10.99 35.62
N PRO A 609 13.25 11.95 35.45
CA PRO A 609 12.65 12.23 34.16
C PRO A 609 13.66 12.86 33.18
N GLU A 610 13.61 12.41 31.92
CA GLU A 610 14.60 12.72 30.88
C GLU A 610 14.05 13.69 29.82
N ALA A 611 14.94 14.33 29.07
CA ALA A 611 14.62 15.32 28.04
C ALA A 611 15.27 14.95 26.69
N ASN A 612 14.86 13.86 26.04
CA ASN A 612 15.50 13.34 24.82
C ASN A 612 14.57 13.38 23.59
N ILE A 613 15.13 13.51 22.38
CA ILE A 613 14.48 13.17 21.10
C ILE A 613 14.81 11.71 20.77
N LEU A 614 13.78 10.89 20.57
CA LEU A 614 13.87 9.45 20.28
C LEU A 614 13.81 9.14 18.78
N SER A 615 13.10 9.94 17.98
CA SER A 615 13.06 9.83 16.51
C SER A 615 12.81 11.20 15.86
N PHE A 616 13.16 11.36 14.57
CA PHE A 616 13.01 12.62 13.82
C PHE A 616 12.82 12.32 12.32
N THR A 617 11.79 12.88 11.68
CA THR A 617 11.34 12.56 10.29
C THR A 617 10.85 13.80 9.52
N LEU A 618 10.82 13.74 8.18
CA LEU A 618 10.32 14.79 7.26
C LEU A 618 9.71 14.13 5.99
N SER A 619 8.60 14.67 5.49
CA SER A 619 7.72 14.05 4.45
C SER A 619 8.25 14.06 3.01
N ASN A 620 9.20 14.94 2.68
CA ASN A 620 9.83 15.06 1.35
C ASN A 620 11.21 14.39 1.32
N PRO A 621 11.71 13.88 0.16
CA PRO A 621 12.82 12.94 0.10
C PRO A 621 14.07 13.53 0.73
N SER A 622 14.32 13.11 1.97
CA SER A 622 15.40 13.59 2.81
C SER A 622 16.03 12.41 3.53
N THR A 623 17.35 12.40 3.62
CA THR A 623 18.07 11.50 4.53
C THR A 623 18.33 12.26 5.83
N ILE A 624 17.92 11.68 6.96
CA ILE A 624 18.08 12.27 8.28
C ILE A 624 19.11 11.47 9.07
N THR A 625 20.11 12.16 9.63
CA THR A 625 21.15 11.55 10.45
C THR A 625 21.20 12.20 11.82
N THR A 626 21.31 11.38 12.87
CA THR A 626 21.40 11.83 14.26
C THR A 626 22.75 11.43 14.86
N SER A 627 23.45 12.39 15.45
CA SER A 627 24.74 12.19 16.13
C SER A 627 24.77 13.00 17.43
N GLY A 628 24.53 12.32 18.56
CA GLY A 628 24.40 12.97 19.87
C GLY A 628 23.23 13.95 19.88
N ASP A 629 23.51 15.22 20.17
CA ASP A 629 22.52 16.30 20.21
C ASP A 629 22.37 17.04 18.87
N SER A 630 23.00 16.54 17.80
CA SER A 630 22.91 17.12 16.45
C SER A 630 22.09 16.24 15.52
N ILE A 631 21.15 16.86 14.81
CA ILE A 631 20.31 16.21 13.79
C ILE A 631 20.52 16.96 12.48
N THR A 632 20.79 16.24 11.39
CA THR A 632 21.00 16.84 10.06
C THR A 632 20.01 16.25 9.06
N MET A 633 19.28 17.11 8.37
CA MET A 633 18.37 16.77 7.27
C MET A 633 19.06 17.11 5.95
N THR A 634 19.25 16.14 5.06
CA THR A 634 19.77 16.40 3.70
C THR A 634 18.61 16.56 2.72
N LEU A 635 18.57 17.66 1.98
CA LEU A 635 17.43 18.12 1.18
C LEU A 635 17.82 18.35 -0.29
N PRO A 636 16.86 18.22 -1.23
CA PRO A 636 17.07 18.59 -2.64
C PRO A 636 17.62 20.02 -2.81
N PHE A 637 18.45 20.24 -3.84
CA PHE A 637 18.87 21.60 -4.21
C PHE A 637 17.66 22.49 -4.49
N GLY A 638 17.69 23.71 -3.98
CA GLY A 638 16.57 24.67 -4.10
C GLY A 638 15.43 24.43 -3.11
N THR A 639 15.51 23.42 -2.23
CA THR A 639 14.51 23.27 -1.16
C THR A 639 14.47 24.53 -0.29
N ASN A 640 13.30 25.14 -0.19
CA ASN A 640 13.07 26.24 0.73
C ASN A 640 13.19 25.72 2.17
N VAL A 641 14.30 26.04 2.82
CA VAL A 641 14.55 25.63 4.20
C VAL A 641 13.85 26.52 5.22
N THR A 642 13.15 27.58 4.80
CA THR A 642 12.54 28.54 5.72
C THR A 642 11.24 28.05 6.34
N THR A 643 10.62 27.01 5.78
CA THR A 643 9.29 26.52 6.15
C THR A 643 9.19 24.99 6.31
N LEU A 644 10.26 24.33 6.73
CA LEU A 644 10.23 22.87 6.90
C LEU A 644 9.49 22.48 8.19
N ALA A 645 8.65 21.44 8.11
CA ALA A 645 7.82 20.95 9.20
C ALA A 645 8.18 19.51 9.61
N PRO A 646 9.33 19.27 10.29
CA PRO A 646 9.73 17.93 10.69
C PRO A 646 8.92 17.41 11.90
N THR A 647 8.66 16.11 11.92
CA THR A 647 7.97 15.39 13.02
C THR A 647 8.96 14.60 13.87
N PHE A 648 8.73 14.47 15.17
CA PHE A 648 9.64 13.78 16.10
C PHE A 648 8.93 13.17 17.30
N ILE A 649 9.61 12.23 17.97
CA ILE A 649 9.17 11.54 19.20
C ILE A 649 10.11 11.94 20.35
N LEU A 650 9.61 12.15 21.58
CA LEU A 650 10.40 12.56 22.75
C LEU A 650 10.40 11.51 23.89
N SER A 651 11.29 11.68 24.87
CA SER A 651 11.29 10.92 26.13
C SER A 651 9.98 11.11 26.91
N ASP A 652 9.71 10.20 27.85
CA ASP A 652 8.40 10.09 28.50
C ASP A 652 7.92 11.39 29.16
N GLY A 653 6.74 11.86 28.75
CA GLY A 653 6.13 13.10 29.22
C GLY A 653 6.94 14.38 28.95
N ALA A 654 8.04 14.30 28.19
CA ALA A 654 8.82 15.47 27.83
C ALA A 654 8.09 16.33 26.79
N THR A 655 8.39 17.62 26.82
CA THR A 655 7.84 18.61 25.89
C THR A 655 8.95 19.25 25.08
N SER A 656 8.64 19.72 23.88
CA SER A 656 9.57 20.47 23.03
C SER A 656 9.17 21.93 22.95
N SER A 657 10.16 22.83 22.90
CA SER A 657 9.96 24.24 22.61
C SER A 657 9.38 24.51 21.22
N LYS A 658 9.48 23.52 20.31
CA LYS A 658 8.91 23.53 18.96
C LYS A 658 7.90 22.39 18.87
N PRO A 659 6.65 22.60 18.42
CA PRO A 659 5.73 21.50 18.21
C PRO A 659 6.18 20.55 17.11
N SER A 660 5.84 19.26 17.23
CA SER A 660 6.09 18.26 16.18
C SER A 660 5.30 18.62 14.93
N GLY A 661 5.94 18.57 13.76
CA GLY A 661 5.29 18.97 12.50
C GLY A 661 5.07 20.48 12.36
N SER A 662 5.63 21.33 13.23
CA SER A 662 5.56 22.78 13.05
C SER A 662 6.62 23.29 12.09
N THR A 663 6.22 24.20 11.21
CA THR A 663 7.08 24.96 10.29
C THR A 663 8.20 25.70 11.00
N GLN A 664 9.46 25.42 10.64
CA GLN A 664 10.66 26.10 11.13
C GLN A 664 11.57 26.56 9.99
N ASN A 665 12.33 27.63 10.25
CA ASN A 665 13.33 28.17 9.34
C ASN A 665 14.73 27.64 9.66
N PHE A 666 15.24 26.78 8.78
CA PHE A 666 16.54 26.12 8.87
C PHE A 666 17.64 26.78 8.00
N THR A 667 17.51 28.06 7.65
CA THR A 667 18.63 28.84 7.05
C THR A 667 19.84 28.90 7.98
N SER A 668 19.66 28.64 9.27
CA SER A 668 20.68 28.34 10.26
C SER A 668 20.20 27.18 11.13
N PRO A 669 21.09 26.48 11.86
CA PRO A 669 20.68 25.43 12.78
C PRO A 669 19.62 25.91 13.78
N VAL A 670 18.52 25.17 13.92
CA VAL A 670 17.41 25.47 14.83
C VAL A 670 17.56 24.67 16.12
N SER A 671 17.39 25.35 17.25
CA SER A 671 17.43 24.71 18.58
C SER A 671 16.05 24.18 18.98
N TYR A 672 16.01 22.89 19.29
CA TYR A 672 14.87 22.20 19.90
C TYR A 672 15.19 21.95 21.37
N VAL A 673 14.55 22.70 22.28
CA VAL A 673 14.72 22.52 23.72
C VAL A 673 13.68 21.54 24.22
N ILE A 674 14.14 20.37 24.63
CA ILE A 674 13.32 19.34 25.25
C ILE A 674 13.33 19.55 26.75
N THR A 675 12.17 19.48 27.40
CA THR A 675 11.99 19.63 28.85
C THR A 675 11.36 18.36 29.40
N SER A 676 11.92 17.81 30.49
CA SER A 676 11.44 16.58 31.14
C SER A 676 10.03 16.74 31.72
N SER A 677 9.37 15.61 31.97
CA SER A 677 7.97 15.56 32.43
C SER A 677 7.69 16.22 33.78
N ASP A 678 8.69 16.35 34.65
CA ASP A 678 8.60 17.05 35.93
C ASP A 678 9.03 18.52 35.86
N LEU A 679 9.40 19.00 34.67
CA LEU A 679 9.91 20.35 34.40
C LEU A 679 11.29 20.65 35.00
N ALA A 680 12.01 19.65 35.53
CA ALA A 680 13.28 19.88 36.23
C ALA A 680 14.52 19.83 35.32
N THR A 681 14.47 19.11 34.20
CA THR A 681 15.60 18.89 33.30
C THR A 681 15.29 19.40 31.90
N THR A 682 16.27 20.03 31.26
CA THR A 682 16.19 20.41 29.84
C THR A 682 17.40 19.91 29.05
N ARG A 683 17.21 19.62 27.76
CA ARG A 683 18.26 19.26 26.79
C ARG A 683 18.00 19.99 25.49
N THR A 684 19.04 20.43 24.79
CA THR A 684 18.90 21.18 23.54
C THR A 684 19.49 20.39 22.38
N TYR A 685 18.68 20.13 21.36
CA TYR A 685 19.11 19.53 20.10
C TYR A 685 19.32 20.62 19.04
N SER A 686 20.41 20.52 18.27
CA SER A 686 20.69 21.40 17.13
C SER A 686 20.34 20.70 15.84
N VAL A 687 19.28 21.17 15.17
CA VAL A 687 18.75 20.58 13.95
C VAL A 687 19.13 21.45 12.75
N SER A 688 19.82 20.88 11.77
CA SER A 688 20.31 21.60 10.58
C SER A 688 19.72 21.04 9.29
N ALA A 689 19.45 21.91 8.34
CA ALA A 689 19.13 21.53 6.96
C ALA A 689 20.37 21.69 6.07
N VAL A 690 20.69 20.67 5.29
CA VAL A 690 21.75 20.68 4.28
C VAL A 690 21.09 20.51 2.92
N VAL A 691 21.05 21.59 2.16
CA VAL A 691 20.57 21.60 0.78
C VAL A 691 21.70 21.07 -0.11
N MET A 692 21.40 20.06 -0.93
CA MET A 692 22.37 19.52 -1.89
C MET A 692 22.85 20.59 -2.88
N PRO A 693 24.08 20.45 -3.43
CA PRO A 693 24.66 21.45 -4.31
C PRO A 693 23.94 21.59 -5.65
N ASP A 694 24.16 22.73 -6.30
CA ASP A 694 23.60 23.09 -7.61
C ASP A 694 23.88 22.01 -8.68
N PRO A 695 22.86 21.52 -9.41
CA PRO A 695 22.97 20.78 -10.67
C PRO A 695 24.08 21.22 -11.62
N ALA A 696 24.32 22.53 -11.75
CA ALA A 696 25.34 23.07 -12.63
C ALA A 696 26.76 22.59 -12.27
N LEU A 697 27.04 22.30 -10.99
CA LEU A 697 28.34 21.78 -10.53
C LEU A 697 28.52 20.27 -10.80
N ALA A 698 27.46 19.59 -11.21
CA ALA A 698 27.46 18.17 -11.53
C ALA A 698 27.34 17.89 -13.03
N LEU A 699 27.25 18.91 -13.88
CA LEU A 699 27.28 18.76 -15.34
C LEU A 699 28.66 18.27 -15.79
N VAL A 700 28.73 17.11 -16.44
CA VAL A 700 29.98 16.46 -16.87
C VAL A 700 30.12 16.32 -18.39
N GLY A 701 29.06 16.64 -19.15
CA GLY A 701 29.11 16.72 -20.61
C GLY A 701 27.95 17.55 -21.16
N ARG A 702 28.21 18.39 -22.16
CA ARG A 702 27.18 19.21 -22.83
C ARG A 702 27.51 19.48 -24.30
N TRP A 703 26.60 19.09 -25.21
CA TRP A 703 26.77 19.25 -26.66
C TRP A 703 25.51 19.79 -27.35
N GLY A 704 25.65 20.41 -28.52
CA GLY A 704 24.51 20.83 -29.34
C GLY A 704 23.66 21.96 -28.74
N ALA A 705 24.26 22.82 -27.91
CA ALA A 705 23.57 23.92 -27.23
C ALA A 705 23.57 25.21 -28.05
N GLY A 706 23.02 25.17 -29.27
CA GLY A 706 22.80 26.36 -30.10
C GLY A 706 23.95 26.80 -31.00
N SER A 707 25.11 26.11 -30.98
CA SER A 707 26.27 26.42 -31.85
C SER A 707 26.52 25.33 -32.90
N GLU A 708 27.13 25.71 -34.03
CA GLU A 708 27.56 24.77 -35.10
C GLU A 708 28.85 24.04 -34.69
N SER A 709 28.80 23.34 -33.56
CA SER A 709 29.96 22.71 -32.93
C SER A 709 29.57 21.43 -32.22
N LEU A 710 30.48 20.46 -32.25
CA LEU A 710 30.44 19.25 -31.43
C LEU A 710 31.34 19.33 -30.21
N ALA A 711 31.91 20.50 -29.89
CA ALA A 711 32.75 20.65 -28.70
C ALA A 711 31.94 20.43 -27.41
N ASP A 712 32.57 19.80 -26.41
CA ASP A 712 31.98 19.75 -25.06
C ASP A 712 32.04 21.15 -24.42
N THR A 713 30.89 21.62 -23.96
CA THR A 713 30.72 22.94 -23.33
C THR A 713 30.40 22.85 -21.83
N SER A 714 30.50 21.66 -21.23
CA SER A 714 30.23 21.44 -19.81
C SER A 714 31.17 22.20 -18.88
N GLY A 715 32.41 22.45 -19.32
CA GLY A 715 33.49 23.00 -18.50
C GLY A 715 34.04 22.01 -17.46
N PHE A 716 33.63 20.74 -17.49
CA PHE A 716 34.03 19.73 -16.50
C PHE A 716 35.45 19.19 -16.74
N THR A 717 35.80 18.97 -18.01
CA THR A 717 37.15 18.56 -18.42
C THR A 717 37.83 19.67 -19.22
N PRO A 718 39.17 19.65 -19.37
CA PRO A 718 39.86 20.59 -20.25
C PRO A 718 39.25 20.58 -21.66
N ALA A 719 39.10 21.76 -22.27
CA ALA A 719 38.53 21.89 -23.61
C ALA A 719 39.21 20.96 -24.63
N GLY A 720 38.43 20.31 -25.49
CA GLY A 720 38.93 19.31 -26.44
C GLY A 720 38.95 17.87 -25.91
N THR A 721 38.73 17.63 -24.61
CA THR A 721 38.80 16.28 -24.04
C THR A 721 37.63 15.39 -24.47
N HIS A 722 36.39 15.87 -24.34
CA HIS A 722 35.18 15.10 -24.66
C HIS A 722 34.42 15.69 -25.85
N ASP A 723 35.15 16.22 -26.84
CA ASP A 723 34.53 16.73 -28.06
C ASP A 723 33.94 15.58 -28.88
N GLY A 724 32.80 15.83 -29.50
CA GLY A 724 32.13 14.91 -30.41
C GLY A 724 32.77 14.89 -31.80
N VAL A 725 32.73 13.72 -32.44
CA VAL A 725 33.16 13.50 -33.82
C VAL A 725 32.05 12.79 -34.57
N ALA A 726 31.72 13.27 -35.77
CA ALA A 726 30.75 12.63 -36.65
C ALA A 726 31.24 11.23 -37.08
N VAL A 727 30.36 10.24 -37.00
CA VAL A 727 30.64 8.83 -37.31
C VAL A 727 29.52 8.23 -38.14
N GLY A 728 29.82 7.13 -38.83
CA GLY A 728 28.88 6.37 -39.66
C GLY A 728 29.16 6.46 -41.16
N GLY A 729 28.37 5.72 -41.95
CA GLY A 729 28.54 5.61 -43.41
C GLY A 729 28.40 6.93 -44.14
N ASN A 730 27.71 7.90 -43.52
CA ASN A 730 27.46 9.22 -44.09
C ASN A 730 27.95 10.37 -43.18
N ALA A 731 28.97 10.14 -42.35
CA ALA A 731 29.46 11.12 -41.35
C ALA A 731 29.73 12.53 -41.91
N ALA A 732 30.16 12.64 -43.16
CA ALA A 732 30.42 13.92 -43.83
C ALA A 732 29.15 14.74 -44.15
N ALA A 733 27.96 14.14 -44.04
CA ALA A 733 26.67 14.78 -44.25
C ALA A 733 26.04 15.34 -42.96
N LEU A 734 26.78 15.37 -41.84
CA LEU A 734 26.34 16.09 -40.65
C LEU A 734 26.10 17.56 -40.98
N THR A 735 24.93 18.08 -40.59
CA THR A 735 24.57 19.49 -40.77
C THR A 735 23.99 20.07 -39.48
N TYR A 736 23.70 21.37 -39.51
CA TYR A 736 23.07 22.09 -38.39
C TYR A 736 21.84 22.83 -38.90
N SER A 737 20.78 22.84 -38.10
CA SER A 737 19.50 23.43 -38.47
C SER A 737 19.15 24.61 -37.56
N SER A 738 18.49 25.63 -38.10
CA SER A 738 17.88 26.71 -37.30
C SER A 738 16.53 26.31 -36.66
N ASP A 739 16.04 25.11 -36.97
CA ASP A 739 14.93 24.49 -36.26
C ASP A 739 15.45 24.02 -34.90
N VAL A 740 14.94 24.63 -33.84
CA VAL A 740 15.36 24.41 -32.44
C VAL A 740 14.10 24.29 -31.57
N PRO A 741 14.20 23.73 -30.35
CA PRO A 741 13.03 23.57 -29.48
C PRO A 741 12.27 24.88 -29.26
N PRO A 742 10.94 24.83 -29.04
CA PRO A 742 10.13 26.02 -28.87
C PRO A 742 10.75 27.04 -27.91
N GLY A 743 10.95 28.24 -28.46
CA GLY A 743 11.58 29.39 -27.82
C GLY A 743 13.11 29.40 -27.76
N PHE A 744 13.81 28.29 -27.97
CA PHE A 744 15.27 28.29 -28.01
C PHE A 744 15.79 29.04 -29.24
N THR A 745 17.08 29.40 -29.23
CA THR A 745 17.73 30.14 -30.33
C THR A 745 19.05 29.46 -30.73
N GLY A 746 19.56 29.75 -31.92
CA GLY A 746 20.81 29.17 -32.42
C GLY A 746 20.59 28.00 -33.37
N LYS A 747 21.38 26.94 -33.20
CA LYS A 747 21.41 25.77 -34.09
C LYS A 747 21.24 24.44 -33.35
N SER A 748 20.42 23.54 -33.90
CA SER A 748 20.36 22.13 -33.51
C SER A 748 21.32 21.30 -34.37
N ILE A 749 21.69 20.13 -33.86
CA ILE A 749 22.45 19.10 -34.58
C ILE A 749 21.46 18.37 -35.49
N ASP A 750 21.70 18.34 -36.79
CA ASP A 750 20.83 17.69 -37.77
C ASP A 750 21.46 16.40 -38.33
N LEU A 751 20.86 15.28 -37.94
CA LEU A 751 21.25 13.91 -38.32
C LEU A 751 20.31 13.33 -39.40
N SER A 752 19.43 14.14 -39.99
CA SER A 752 18.37 13.69 -40.90
C SER A 752 18.89 13.09 -42.21
N ALA A 753 20.18 13.27 -42.52
CA ALA A 753 20.83 12.65 -43.69
C ALA A 753 20.90 11.12 -43.60
N GLY A 754 20.68 10.53 -42.41
CA GLY A 754 20.75 9.09 -42.17
C GLY A 754 22.18 8.55 -42.19
N GLU A 755 22.44 7.47 -41.44
CA GLU A 755 23.79 6.91 -41.24
C GLU A 755 24.83 7.92 -40.71
N VAL A 756 24.36 8.91 -39.94
CA VAL A 756 25.17 9.90 -39.23
C VAL A 756 24.91 9.78 -37.74
N GLY A 757 25.96 9.61 -36.94
CA GLY A 757 25.94 9.73 -35.49
C GLY A 757 27.11 10.56 -34.99
N ILE A 758 27.21 10.76 -33.69
CA ILE A 758 28.32 11.46 -33.05
C ILE A 758 28.91 10.55 -31.99
N SER A 759 30.22 10.31 -32.03
CA SER A 759 30.96 9.64 -30.97
C SER A 759 31.66 10.67 -30.11
N ILE A 760 31.63 10.50 -28.79
CA ILE A 760 32.33 11.37 -27.84
C ILE A 760 33.74 10.85 -27.62
N ASN A 761 34.74 11.69 -27.87
CA ASN A 761 36.15 11.33 -27.68
C ASN A 761 36.48 11.05 -26.21
N ASN A 762 37.49 10.19 -26.01
CA ASN A 762 38.03 9.83 -24.71
C ASN A 762 36.99 9.21 -23.76
N SER A 763 35.93 8.64 -24.32
CA SER A 763 34.83 8.06 -23.57
C SER A 763 34.85 6.53 -23.56
N ALA A 764 35.79 5.88 -24.26
CA ALA A 764 35.96 4.43 -24.25
C ALA A 764 37.39 4.04 -23.87
N THR A 765 37.58 2.90 -23.20
CA THR A 765 38.92 2.37 -22.84
C THR A 765 39.79 1.99 -24.04
N THR A 766 39.21 1.97 -25.24
CA THR A 766 39.92 1.84 -26.52
C THR A 766 40.61 3.13 -26.95
N ASP A 767 40.23 4.28 -26.39
CA ASP A 767 40.89 5.56 -26.65
C ASP A 767 42.22 5.63 -25.90
N ALA A 768 43.28 6.05 -26.58
CA ALA A 768 44.59 6.23 -25.96
C ALA A 768 44.59 7.28 -24.83
N ALA A 769 43.62 8.21 -24.84
CA ALA A 769 43.45 9.26 -23.85
C ALA A 769 42.12 9.15 -23.07
N TYR A 770 41.60 7.93 -22.90
CA TYR A 770 40.39 7.64 -22.12
C TYR A 770 40.35 8.36 -20.76
N VAL A 771 39.19 8.96 -20.46
CA VAL A 771 38.87 9.53 -19.15
C VAL A 771 37.60 8.87 -18.61
N ASN A 772 37.65 8.42 -17.36
CA ASN A 772 36.58 7.68 -16.68
C ASN A 772 35.41 8.58 -16.22
N THR A 773 34.99 9.52 -17.08
CA THR A 773 33.93 10.49 -16.80
C THR A 773 32.55 9.83 -16.89
N PHE A 774 32.29 9.08 -17.96
CA PHE A 774 30.97 8.51 -18.28
C PHE A 774 30.84 7.02 -17.93
N ASP A 775 31.68 6.53 -17.02
CA ASP A 775 31.73 5.14 -16.57
C ASP A 775 31.61 5.08 -15.04
N GLU A 776 32.68 4.81 -14.29
CA GLU A 776 32.61 4.79 -12.81
C GLU A 776 32.25 6.18 -12.25
N GLY A 777 32.65 7.26 -12.93
CA GLY A 777 32.37 8.64 -12.50
C GLY A 777 30.88 9.02 -12.42
N ILE A 778 29.99 8.24 -13.04
CA ILE A 778 28.53 8.42 -13.02
C ILE A 778 27.77 7.15 -12.61
N ARG A 779 28.48 6.10 -12.18
CA ARG A 779 27.89 4.78 -11.95
C ARG A 779 26.84 4.77 -10.85
N GLU A 780 27.11 5.49 -9.77
CA GLU A 780 26.22 5.57 -8.60
C GLU A 780 25.03 6.49 -8.90
N HIS A 781 25.26 7.57 -9.65
CA HIS A 781 24.26 8.58 -9.95
C HIS A 781 24.46 9.17 -11.35
N VAL A 782 23.44 9.13 -12.19
CA VAL A 782 23.47 9.79 -13.51
C VAL A 782 22.14 10.44 -13.86
N THR A 783 22.21 11.61 -14.50
CA THR A 783 21.08 12.15 -15.27
C THR A 783 21.51 12.44 -16.70
N ILE A 784 20.73 11.98 -17.68
CA ILE A 784 20.93 12.27 -19.11
C ILE A 784 19.71 13.07 -19.58
N ALA A 785 19.89 14.31 -20.03
CA ALA A 785 18.79 15.19 -20.45
C ALA A 785 19.07 15.81 -21.82
N PHE A 786 18.09 15.88 -22.71
CA PHE A 786 18.25 16.47 -24.04
C PHE A 786 16.90 16.77 -24.70
N TRP A 787 16.92 17.62 -25.72
CA TRP A 787 15.81 17.80 -26.64
C TRP A 787 16.03 17.01 -27.92
N ALA A 788 14.97 16.41 -28.47
CA ALA A 788 15.01 15.77 -29.78
C ALA A 788 13.75 16.09 -30.59
N LYS A 789 13.94 16.24 -31.91
CA LYS A 789 12.87 16.32 -32.89
C LYS A 789 13.00 15.17 -33.88
N GLY A 790 11.95 14.37 -33.97
CA GLY A 790 11.98 13.09 -34.66
C GLY A 790 12.31 11.94 -33.72
N ILE A 791 12.12 10.72 -34.24
CA ILE A 791 12.11 9.51 -33.42
C ILE A 791 13.06 8.47 -34.04
N PRO A 792 13.90 7.82 -33.24
CA PRO A 792 14.80 6.79 -33.71
C PRO A 792 14.02 5.53 -34.11
N GLY A 793 14.69 4.65 -34.86
CA GLY A 793 14.15 3.33 -35.18
C GLY A 793 13.77 2.55 -33.92
N THR A 794 12.97 1.52 -34.07
CA THR A 794 12.62 0.60 -32.98
C THR A 794 13.89 0.12 -32.27
N TRP A 795 13.89 0.18 -30.93
CA TRP A 795 15.05 -0.14 -30.07
C TRP A 795 16.32 0.69 -30.30
N SER A 796 16.21 1.79 -31.03
CA SER A 796 17.35 2.65 -31.37
C SER A 796 17.42 3.86 -30.44
N PRO A 797 18.63 4.28 -30.04
CA PRO A 797 18.80 5.33 -29.05
C PRO A 797 18.86 6.72 -29.66
N TRP A 798 18.52 7.73 -28.85
CA TRP A 798 19.00 9.09 -29.06
C TRP A 798 20.37 9.29 -28.42
N VAL A 799 20.59 8.73 -27.23
CA VAL A 799 21.86 8.80 -26.50
C VAL A 799 22.19 7.43 -25.95
N ALA A 800 23.42 6.95 -26.19
CA ALA A 800 23.84 5.60 -25.81
C ALA A 800 25.30 5.54 -25.39
N LYS A 801 25.60 4.72 -24.39
CA LYS A 801 26.94 4.18 -24.18
C LYS A 801 26.79 2.68 -24.00
N GLY A 802 26.97 1.92 -25.09
CA GLY A 802 26.53 0.53 -25.14
C GLY A 802 25.00 0.41 -25.02
N GLY A 803 24.52 -0.25 -23.96
CA GLY A 803 23.10 -0.49 -23.65
C GLY A 803 22.50 -1.74 -24.29
N GLU A 804 23.34 -2.56 -24.91
CA GLU A 804 23.02 -3.91 -25.37
C GLU A 804 24.06 -4.91 -24.85
N ASN A 805 23.79 -6.20 -25.03
CA ASN A 805 24.69 -7.28 -24.63
C ASN A 805 25.04 -7.21 -23.13
N GLY A 806 24.06 -6.84 -22.29
CA GLY A 806 24.17 -6.84 -20.83
C GLY A 806 25.03 -5.74 -20.21
N VAL A 807 25.47 -4.71 -20.96
CA VAL A 807 26.28 -3.60 -20.42
C VAL A 807 25.87 -2.23 -20.96
N GLY A 808 26.04 -1.20 -20.14
CA GLY A 808 25.86 0.21 -20.50
C GLY A 808 24.45 0.76 -20.28
N TYR A 809 24.18 1.90 -20.90
CA TYR A 809 22.92 2.63 -20.74
C TYR A 809 22.47 3.32 -22.04
N GLN A 810 21.17 3.55 -22.19
CA GLN A 810 20.55 4.21 -23.35
C GLN A 810 19.31 5.01 -22.94
N VAL A 811 19.14 6.22 -23.49
CA VAL A 811 17.81 6.82 -23.63
C VAL A 811 17.35 6.56 -25.06
N ARG A 812 16.25 5.82 -25.21
CA ARG A 812 15.88 5.19 -26.49
C ARG A 812 14.39 5.08 -26.72
N ARG A 813 14.00 4.87 -27.97
CA ARG A 813 12.65 4.37 -28.28
C ARG A 813 12.56 2.90 -27.87
N VAL A 814 11.49 2.56 -27.19
CA VAL A 814 11.19 1.19 -26.76
C VAL A 814 10.12 0.61 -27.67
N ASP A 815 10.42 -0.54 -28.28
CA ASP A 815 9.49 -1.27 -29.15
C ASP A 815 8.96 -0.47 -30.37
N GLN A 816 7.91 -0.96 -31.03
CA GLN A 816 7.16 -0.23 -32.06
C GLN A 816 6.23 0.85 -31.48
N GLU A 817 5.97 0.80 -30.18
CA GLU A 817 5.15 1.77 -29.45
C GLU A 817 5.76 3.18 -29.47
N PRO A 818 4.92 4.22 -29.35
CA PRO A 818 5.39 5.59 -29.34
C PRO A 818 5.84 6.00 -27.94
N ILE A 819 6.78 5.24 -27.38
CA ILE A 819 7.25 5.49 -26.02
C ILE A 819 8.77 5.50 -25.93
N ALA A 820 9.28 6.33 -25.03
CA ALA A 820 10.69 6.36 -24.68
C ALA A 820 10.98 5.45 -23.47
N GLY A 821 12.23 5.04 -23.32
CA GLY A 821 12.74 4.26 -22.19
C GLY A 821 14.12 4.73 -21.78
N PHE A 822 14.42 4.55 -20.49
CA PHE A 822 15.77 4.72 -19.95
C PHE A 822 16.34 3.37 -19.54
N THR A 823 17.17 2.83 -20.42
CA THR A 823 17.80 1.52 -20.24
C THR A 823 19.09 1.67 -19.44
N ILE A 824 19.23 0.85 -18.40
CA ILE A 824 20.48 0.66 -17.65
C ILE A 824 20.65 -0.84 -17.42
N ARG A 825 21.77 -1.37 -17.91
CA ARG A 825 22.09 -2.79 -17.79
C ARG A 825 22.67 -3.12 -16.41
N GLY A 826 22.47 -4.35 -15.95
CA GLY A 826 22.82 -4.80 -14.60
C GLY A 826 21.71 -4.61 -13.55
N LEU A 827 20.54 -4.12 -13.96
CA LEU A 827 19.39 -3.85 -13.09
C LEU A 827 18.19 -4.77 -13.42
N GLY A 828 17.19 -4.85 -12.55
CA GLY A 828 15.89 -5.46 -12.83
C GLY A 828 15.06 -4.58 -13.77
N ASN A 829 14.31 -5.19 -14.70
CA ASN A 829 13.61 -4.45 -15.76
C ASN A 829 14.56 -3.48 -16.49
N GLU A 830 15.70 -3.97 -16.97
CA GLU A 830 16.83 -3.17 -17.49
C GLU A 830 16.44 -2.09 -18.49
N ASP A 831 15.37 -2.27 -19.26
CA ASP A 831 14.97 -1.36 -20.32
C ASP A 831 14.18 -0.14 -19.83
N GLY A 832 13.62 -0.19 -18.61
CA GLY A 832 12.70 0.84 -18.12
C GLY A 832 11.43 0.87 -18.97
N ARG A 833 10.70 -0.26 -19.03
CA ARG A 833 9.39 -0.30 -19.72
C ARG A 833 8.30 0.17 -18.76
N GLY A 834 7.39 1.02 -19.22
CA GLY A 834 6.27 1.54 -18.42
C GLY A 834 5.79 2.95 -18.75
N SER A 835 6.41 3.63 -19.72
CA SER A 835 6.01 5.00 -20.13
C SER A 835 4.57 5.07 -20.60
N THR A 836 3.80 6.03 -20.07
CA THR A 836 2.44 6.37 -20.50
C THR A 836 2.39 7.54 -21.51
N ILE A 837 3.53 8.20 -21.74
CA ILE A 837 3.61 9.39 -22.60
C ILE A 837 3.87 8.98 -24.05
N ASN A 838 2.97 9.39 -24.93
CA ASN A 838 3.03 9.16 -26.38
C ASN A 838 3.96 10.20 -27.05
N ILE A 839 5.14 9.78 -27.48
CA ILE A 839 6.12 10.65 -28.14
C ILE A 839 5.82 10.88 -29.63
N LEU A 840 4.77 10.26 -30.19
CA LEU A 840 4.33 10.48 -31.58
C LEU A 840 3.31 11.62 -31.72
N GLU A 841 2.80 12.17 -30.61
CA GLU A 841 1.81 13.23 -30.65
C GLU A 841 2.39 14.52 -31.27
N GLY A 842 1.70 15.09 -32.27
CA GLY A 842 2.11 16.35 -32.91
C GLY A 842 3.34 16.28 -33.83
N GLN A 843 3.82 15.10 -34.20
CA GLN A 843 5.08 14.95 -34.93
C GLN A 843 5.08 15.55 -36.37
N PRO A 844 6.20 16.12 -36.85
CA PRO A 844 7.49 16.23 -36.15
C PRO A 844 7.50 17.36 -35.12
N ALA A 845 7.68 17.00 -33.84
CA ALA A 845 7.67 17.90 -32.70
C ALA A 845 8.92 17.70 -31.83
N TRP A 846 9.31 18.77 -31.13
CA TRP A 846 10.39 18.74 -30.15
C TRP A 846 9.87 18.19 -28.82
N HIS A 847 10.56 17.20 -28.27
CA HIS A 847 10.34 16.70 -26.92
C HIS A 847 11.63 16.79 -26.10
N HIS A 848 11.50 17.05 -24.80
CA HIS A 848 12.58 16.95 -23.83
C HIS A 848 12.55 15.58 -23.17
N TYR A 849 13.69 14.89 -23.12
CA TYR A 849 13.85 13.60 -22.47
C TYR A 849 14.83 13.72 -21.32
N ALA A 850 14.52 13.11 -20.17
CA ALA A 850 15.50 12.97 -19.10
C ALA A 850 15.44 11.60 -18.41
N GLY A 851 16.54 10.85 -18.46
CA GLY A 851 16.73 9.61 -17.70
C GLY A 851 17.53 9.89 -16.42
N VAL A 852 17.01 9.48 -15.26
CA VAL A 852 17.61 9.70 -13.93
C VAL A 852 17.86 8.36 -13.24
N TRP A 853 19.04 8.19 -12.64
CA TRP A 853 19.42 6.99 -11.87
C TRP A 853 20.04 7.37 -10.53
N ASP A 854 19.62 6.65 -9.49
CA ASP A 854 20.17 6.76 -8.14
C ASP A 854 20.35 5.39 -7.50
N GLN A 855 21.60 4.94 -7.38
CA GLN A 855 21.94 3.66 -6.75
C GLN A 855 21.57 3.61 -5.26
N THR A 856 21.64 4.74 -4.53
CA THR A 856 21.38 4.80 -3.09
C THR A 856 19.94 4.42 -2.77
N THR A 857 19.01 4.89 -3.60
CA THR A 857 17.58 4.58 -3.48
C THR A 857 17.13 3.43 -4.37
N GLY A 858 17.96 3.07 -5.37
CA GLY A 858 17.65 2.07 -6.39
C GLY A 858 16.63 2.52 -7.42
N ILE A 859 16.20 3.79 -7.43
CA ILE A 859 15.18 4.26 -8.37
C ILE A 859 15.84 4.75 -9.66
N ARG A 860 15.25 4.32 -10.76
CA ARG A 860 15.50 4.81 -12.11
C ARG A 860 14.23 5.45 -12.63
N SER A 861 14.30 6.67 -13.14
CA SER A 861 13.15 7.42 -13.64
C SER A 861 13.39 7.88 -15.08
N LEU A 862 12.32 7.94 -15.87
CA LEU A 862 12.31 8.63 -17.15
C LEU A 862 11.29 9.77 -17.08
N TYR A 863 11.67 10.93 -17.60
CA TYR A 863 10.80 12.07 -17.80
C TYR A 863 10.71 12.41 -19.29
N VAL A 864 9.52 12.82 -19.74
CA VAL A 864 9.27 13.37 -21.07
C VAL A 864 8.58 14.71 -20.87
N ASP A 865 9.10 15.76 -21.49
CA ASP A 865 8.61 17.14 -21.38
C ASP A 865 8.48 17.63 -19.92
N GLY A 866 9.41 17.19 -19.07
CA GLY A 866 9.42 17.51 -17.64
C GLY A 866 8.44 16.66 -16.80
N VAL A 867 7.56 15.89 -17.42
CA VAL A 867 6.60 15.01 -16.75
C VAL A 867 7.23 13.66 -16.49
N LEU A 868 7.08 13.12 -15.26
CA LEU A 868 7.52 11.76 -14.95
C LEU A 868 6.72 10.78 -15.82
N SER A 869 7.42 10.11 -16.73
CA SER A 869 6.86 9.09 -17.61
C SER A 869 6.69 7.77 -16.86
N HIS A 870 7.71 7.33 -16.12
CA HIS A 870 7.67 6.17 -15.24
C HIS A 870 8.93 6.09 -14.36
N ASP A 871 8.88 5.27 -13.32
CA ASP A 871 10.02 4.86 -12.53
C ASP A 871 10.08 3.34 -12.33
N VAL A 872 11.25 2.85 -11.94
CA VAL A 872 11.50 1.44 -11.61
C VAL A 872 12.40 1.39 -10.38
N ASN A 873 11.99 0.63 -9.36
CA ASN A 873 12.80 0.40 -8.17
C ASN A 873 13.62 -0.89 -8.32
N THR A 874 14.93 -0.76 -8.13
CA THR A 874 15.95 -1.80 -8.26
C THR A 874 16.94 -1.75 -7.09
N LEU A 875 16.44 -1.46 -5.88
CA LEU A 875 17.26 -1.30 -4.67
C LEU A 875 18.28 -2.42 -4.47
N GLY A 876 19.54 -2.02 -4.23
CA GLY A 876 20.67 -2.93 -4.01
C GLY A 876 21.35 -3.44 -5.28
N GLN A 877 20.95 -2.97 -6.47
CA GLN A 877 21.55 -3.35 -7.76
C GLN A 877 22.47 -2.26 -8.30
N VAL A 878 23.37 -2.62 -9.22
CA VAL A 878 24.44 -1.74 -9.70
C VAL A 878 24.52 -1.77 -11.23
N MET A 879 24.73 -0.60 -11.84
CA MET A 879 24.95 -0.49 -13.29
C MET A 879 26.15 -1.34 -13.73
N SER A 880 25.94 -2.14 -14.76
CA SER A 880 26.98 -2.84 -15.51
C SER A 880 27.55 -1.91 -16.57
N LEU A 881 28.81 -1.49 -16.41
CA LEU A 881 29.42 -0.47 -17.26
C LEU A 881 29.82 -1.00 -18.65
N ALA A 882 29.74 -0.12 -19.65
CA ALA A 882 30.21 -0.38 -21.02
C ALA A 882 31.50 0.41 -21.31
N SER A 883 32.52 0.25 -20.45
CA SER A 883 33.74 1.06 -20.50
C SER A 883 34.53 0.96 -21.80
N GLY A 884 34.45 -0.18 -22.50
CA GLY A 884 35.06 -0.36 -23.82
C GLY A 884 34.27 0.22 -25.00
N ARG A 885 33.14 0.89 -24.78
CA ARG A 885 32.28 1.46 -25.86
C ARG A 885 32.14 2.96 -25.68
N HIS A 886 32.12 3.71 -26.78
CA HIS A 886 32.00 5.16 -26.73
C HIS A 886 30.58 5.59 -26.32
N LEU A 887 30.51 6.71 -25.62
CA LEU A 887 29.28 7.50 -25.55
C LEU A 887 28.98 8.04 -26.95
N ALA A 888 27.76 7.84 -27.43
CA ALA A 888 27.32 8.22 -28.76
C ALA A 888 25.97 8.95 -28.72
N LEU A 889 25.84 9.97 -29.56
CA LEU A 889 24.63 10.75 -29.78
C LEU A 889 24.08 10.40 -31.18
N GLY A 890 22.80 10.06 -31.25
CA GLY A 890 22.11 9.66 -32.46
C GLY A 890 22.62 8.36 -33.12
N ALA A 891 23.41 7.56 -32.40
CA ALA A 891 23.88 6.25 -32.86
C ALA A 891 24.24 5.37 -31.67
N ARG A 892 24.57 4.10 -31.95
CA ARG A 892 25.03 3.13 -30.96
C ARG A 892 26.27 2.41 -31.42
N GLN A 893 27.22 2.21 -30.50
CA GLN A 893 28.31 1.26 -30.65
C GLN A 893 27.98 -0.03 -29.87
N ASN A 894 27.79 -1.16 -30.58
CA ASN A 894 27.38 -2.42 -29.96
C ASN A 894 28.53 -3.21 -29.32
N ASP A 895 29.74 -3.09 -29.88
CA ASP A 895 30.90 -3.89 -29.50
C ASP A 895 32.13 -3.01 -29.36
N VAL A 896 33.09 -3.41 -28.52
CA VAL A 896 34.29 -2.63 -28.15
C VAL A 896 35.10 -2.18 -29.37
N ASN A 897 35.14 -2.99 -30.43
CA ASN A 897 35.80 -2.68 -31.70
C ASN A 897 34.82 -2.63 -32.88
N GLY A 898 33.51 -2.58 -32.59
CA GLY A 898 32.46 -2.55 -33.60
C GLY A 898 32.27 -1.16 -34.18
N GLY A 899 31.73 -1.11 -35.41
CA GLY A 899 31.25 0.13 -36.01
C GLY A 899 29.97 0.66 -35.34
N TYR A 900 29.52 1.83 -35.79
CA TYR A 900 28.29 2.46 -35.33
C TYR A 900 27.08 1.97 -36.15
N GLY A 901 25.92 1.91 -35.50
CA GLY A 901 24.65 1.52 -36.11
C GLY A 901 23.46 2.17 -35.40
N ASN A 902 22.24 1.76 -35.78
CA ASN A 902 20.99 2.22 -35.16
C ASN A 902 20.87 3.75 -35.15
N TYR A 903 21.15 4.35 -36.31
CA TYR A 903 21.21 5.79 -36.47
C TYR A 903 19.84 6.44 -36.28
N PHE A 904 19.80 7.48 -35.46
CA PHE A 904 18.67 8.37 -35.31
C PHE A 904 18.59 9.31 -36.51
N VAL A 905 17.42 9.39 -37.13
CA VAL A 905 17.13 10.33 -38.23
C VAL A 905 16.26 11.45 -37.66
N GLY A 906 16.87 12.60 -37.41
CA GLY A 906 16.21 13.76 -36.83
C GLY A 906 17.21 14.77 -36.26
N GLN A 907 16.74 15.60 -35.34
CA GLN A 907 17.54 16.67 -34.74
C GLN A 907 17.70 16.48 -33.23
N LEU A 908 18.88 16.83 -32.71
CA LEU A 908 19.18 16.87 -31.27
C LEU A 908 19.54 18.30 -30.86
N TYR A 909 19.15 18.69 -29.65
CA TYR A 909 19.50 19.98 -29.08
C TYR A 909 19.79 19.86 -27.57
N ASP A 910 20.84 20.54 -27.12
CA ASP A 910 21.25 20.68 -25.72
C ASP A 910 21.35 19.34 -24.95
N VAL A 911 22.17 18.42 -25.45
CA VAL A 911 22.41 17.12 -24.78
C VAL A 911 23.31 17.33 -23.57
N ARG A 912 22.85 16.90 -22.40
CA ARG A 912 23.51 17.07 -21.09
C ARG A 912 23.66 15.74 -20.35
N ILE A 913 24.79 15.55 -19.69
CA ILE A 913 25.01 14.45 -18.74
C ILE A 913 25.46 15.03 -17.40
N TYR A 914 24.80 14.63 -16.33
CA TYR A 914 25.12 14.99 -14.95
C TYR A 914 25.61 13.76 -14.17
N LYS A 915 26.63 13.93 -13.34
CA LYS A 915 27.14 12.91 -12.41
C LYS A 915 26.35 12.80 -11.10
N GLN A 916 25.11 13.28 -11.12
CA GLN A 916 24.20 13.20 -9.98
C GLN A 916 22.77 13.00 -10.48
N LYS A 917 21.89 12.54 -9.58
CA LYS A 917 20.46 12.53 -9.86
C LYS A 917 19.93 13.97 -9.85
N LEU A 918 19.10 14.30 -10.83
CA LEU A 918 18.27 15.49 -10.79
C LEU A 918 16.89 15.13 -10.23
N PHE A 919 16.32 16.05 -9.45
CA PHE A 919 14.96 15.95 -8.95
C PHE A 919 13.94 16.35 -10.03
N SER A 920 12.67 15.97 -9.83
CA SER A 920 11.59 16.24 -10.78
C SER A 920 11.48 17.72 -11.17
N ASN A 921 11.54 18.63 -10.19
CA ASN A 921 11.50 20.08 -10.42
C ASN A 921 12.68 20.58 -11.28
N GLN A 922 13.86 19.99 -11.11
CA GLN A 922 15.04 20.33 -11.90
C GLN A 922 14.92 19.82 -13.33
N VAL A 923 14.35 18.62 -13.51
CA VAL A 923 14.08 18.06 -14.83
C VAL A 923 13.01 18.87 -15.58
N GLN A 924 11.97 19.34 -14.87
CA GLN A 924 10.96 20.25 -15.41
C GLN A 924 11.57 21.58 -15.86
N ALA A 925 12.51 22.13 -15.10
CA ALA A 925 13.21 23.36 -15.48
C ALA A 925 14.05 23.23 -16.76
N LEU A 926 14.56 22.02 -17.06
CA LEU A 926 15.26 21.76 -18.33
C LEU A 926 14.30 21.66 -19.53
N ALA A 927 13.02 21.38 -19.27
CA ALA A 927 11.96 21.25 -20.28
C ALA A 927 11.18 22.56 -20.57
N ALA A 928 11.36 23.61 -19.77
CA ALA A 928 10.56 24.84 -19.89
C ALA A 928 10.94 25.73 -21.11
N SER A 929 9.92 26.32 -21.75
CA SER A 929 10.06 27.27 -22.88
C SER A 929 10.70 28.60 -22.43
N PRO A 930 11.57 29.24 -23.22
CA PRO A 930 12.12 30.56 -22.90
C PRO A 930 11.14 31.73 -23.06
N LEU A 931 9.87 31.50 -23.44
CA LEU A 931 8.80 32.47 -23.15
C LEU A 931 8.61 32.65 -21.64
N PHE A 932 8.64 31.55 -20.88
CA PHE A 932 8.69 31.60 -19.41
C PHE A 932 9.97 32.33 -18.95
N ALA A 933 11.14 31.93 -19.46
CA ALA A 933 12.40 32.54 -19.05
C ALA A 933 12.49 34.06 -19.36
N ASN A 934 11.94 34.50 -20.49
CA ASN A 934 11.84 35.92 -20.86
C ASN A 934 10.80 36.65 -20.02
N TRP A 935 9.64 36.03 -19.75
CA TRP A 935 8.58 36.61 -18.93
C TRP A 935 9.07 36.84 -17.50
N ILE A 936 9.66 35.83 -16.85
CA ILE A 936 10.13 35.93 -15.46
C ILE A 936 11.29 36.94 -15.35
N SER A 937 12.18 36.97 -16.35
CA SER A 937 13.34 37.88 -16.35
C SER A 937 12.96 39.34 -16.65
N THR A 938 11.97 39.56 -17.52
CA THR A 938 11.49 40.89 -17.92
C THR A 938 10.56 41.51 -16.89
N ASN A 939 9.55 40.76 -16.45
CA ASN A 939 8.48 41.28 -15.60
C ASN A 939 8.86 41.26 -14.12
N TYR A 940 9.73 40.33 -13.73
CA TYR A 940 10.11 40.14 -12.33
C TYR A 940 11.64 40.13 -12.14
N PRO A 941 12.35 41.19 -12.57
CA PRO A 941 13.80 41.24 -12.54
C PRO A 941 14.39 41.19 -11.12
N GLY A 942 13.59 41.50 -10.09
CA GLY A 942 14.00 41.51 -8.69
C GLY A 942 13.71 40.24 -7.88
N LEU A 943 13.11 39.20 -8.48
CA LEU A 943 12.83 37.96 -7.76
C LEU A 943 14.10 37.23 -7.35
N SER A 944 14.05 36.67 -6.14
CA SER A 944 15.11 35.87 -5.51
C SER A 944 15.33 34.54 -6.23
N ASP A 945 14.26 33.92 -6.72
CA ASP A 945 14.27 32.70 -7.52
C ASP A 945 13.44 32.91 -8.79
N LYS A 946 14.04 32.68 -9.97
CA LYS A 946 13.39 32.86 -11.28
C LYS A 946 13.27 31.55 -12.06
N THR A 947 13.56 30.43 -11.40
CA THR A 947 13.44 29.11 -12.01
C THR A 947 11.97 28.75 -12.20
N SER A 948 11.62 27.91 -13.17
CA SER A 948 10.23 27.52 -13.43
C SER A 948 9.56 26.81 -12.24
N GLY A 949 10.35 26.14 -11.40
CA GLY A 949 9.87 25.49 -10.18
C GLY A 949 10.06 26.33 -8.91
N GLY A 950 10.53 27.57 -9.01
CA GLY A 950 10.69 28.47 -7.88
C GLY A 950 9.34 28.95 -7.37
N ASP A 951 9.22 29.18 -6.07
CA ASP A 951 8.04 29.75 -5.40
C ASP A 951 8.58 30.86 -4.48
N PRO A 952 8.88 32.05 -5.02
CA PRO A 952 9.65 33.07 -4.32
C PRO A 952 8.82 33.80 -3.27
N ASP A 953 7.50 33.76 -3.39
CA ASP A 953 6.53 34.37 -2.48
C ASP A 953 5.86 33.36 -1.52
N GLY A 954 6.07 32.06 -1.73
CA GLY A 954 5.75 30.99 -0.79
C GLY A 954 4.28 30.61 -0.75
N ASP A 955 3.58 30.81 -1.88
CA ASP A 955 2.13 30.64 -1.97
C ASP A 955 1.70 29.23 -2.44
N GLY A 956 2.68 28.39 -2.76
CA GLY A 956 2.50 27.01 -3.18
C GLY A 956 2.28 26.82 -4.68
N LEU A 957 2.25 27.90 -5.48
CA LEU A 957 2.33 27.85 -6.93
C LEU A 957 3.80 27.96 -7.37
N SER A 958 4.17 27.23 -8.42
CA SER A 958 5.47 27.43 -9.04
C SER A 958 5.43 28.64 -9.99
N ASN A 959 6.55 29.34 -10.15
CA ASN A 959 6.74 30.41 -11.13
C ASN A 959 6.21 30.04 -12.53
N PHE A 960 6.24 28.75 -12.91
CA PHE A 960 5.66 28.26 -14.16
C PHE A 960 4.14 28.15 -14.14
N ASP A 961 3.55 27.63 -13.06
CA ASP A 961 2.09 27.69 -12.86
C ASP A 961 1.62 29.14 -12.91
N GLU A 962 2.42 30.03 -12.36
CA GLU A 962 2.12 31.44 -12.33
C GLU A 962 2.26 32.12 -13.69
N PHE A 963 3.28 31.76 -14.45
CA PHE A 963 3.39 32.10 -15.86
C PHE A 963 2.21 31.56 -16.67
N ALA A 964 1.77 30.33 -16.39
CA ALA A 964 0.66 29.70 -17.09
C ALA A 964 -0.67 30.39 -16.80
N PHE A 965 -0.90 30.80 -15.56
CA PHE A 965 -2.16 31.41 -15.16
C PHE A 965 -2.13 32.95 -15.10
N GLY A 966 -0.98 33.57 -15.39
CA GLY A 966 -0.81 35.01 -15.36
C GLY A 966 -0.92 35.61 -13.95
N THR A 967 -0.54 34.84 -12.93
CA THR A 967 -0.41 35.28 -11.54
C THR A 967 0.96 35.93 -11.30
N ASN A 968 1.18 36.46 -10.10
CA ASN A 968 2.37 37.24 -9.77
C ASN A 968 3.33 36.47 -8.83
N PRO A 969 4.50 36.01 -9.32
CA PRO A 969 5.50 35.25 -8.55
C PRO A 969 6.20 35.97 -7.40
N GLY A 970 5.83 37.22 -7.15
CA GLY A 970 6.32 38.00 -6.01
C GLY A 970 5.22 38.39 -5.03
N ASP A 971 4.01 37.86 -5.17
CA ASP A 971 2.83 38.23 -4.40
C ASP A 971 1.99 37.00 -4.06
N GLY A 972 2.24 36.43 -2.88
CA GLY A 972 1.51 35.25 -2.40
C GLY A 972 0.03 35.47 -2.09
N GLY A 973 -0.53 36.66 -2.37
CA GLY A 973 -1.96 36.86 -2.48
C GLY A 973 -2.56 36.35 -3.80
N SER A 974 -1.72 35.98 -4.77
CA SER A 974 -2.09 35.57 -6.12
C SER A 974 -2.23 34.04 -6.30
N ALA A 975 -2.37 33.29 -5.21
CA ALA A 975 -2.29 31.83 -5.14
C ALA A 975 -3.42 31.04 -5.82
N ASN A 976 -4.48 31.69 -6.34
CA ASN A 976 -5.60 30.97 -6.95
C ASN A 976 -5.97 31.52 -8.33
N PRO A 977 -5.76 30.73 -9.41
CA PRO A 977 -6.16 31.13 -10.74
C PRO A 977 -7.68 31.07 -10.95
N ILE A 978 -8.44 30.41 -10.07
CA ILE A 978 -9.92 30.40 -10.08
C ILE A 978 -10.45 31.66 -9.39
N LEU A 979 -11.07 32.53 -10.16
CA LEU A 979 -11.62 33.81 -9.70
C LEU A 979 -13.07 33.67 -9.21
N VAL A 980 -13.85 32.77 -9.82
CA VAL A 980 -15.23 32.46 -9.43
C VAL A 980 -15.38 30.96 -9.39
N LEU A 981 -15.73 30.43 -8.22
CA LEU A 981 -15.96 28.99 -8.03
C LEU A 981 -17.11 28.49 -8.91
N PRO A 982 -17.09 27.20 -9.31
CA PRO A 982 -18.15 26.61 -10.12
C PRO A 982 -19.53 26.73 -9.49
N ASN A 983 -20.46 27.34 -10.23
CA ASN A 983 -21.86 27.36 -9.86
C ASN A 983 -22.46 25.96 -10.06
N LYS A 984 -22.97 25.38 -8.97
CA LYS A 984 -23.50 24.01 -8.94
C LYS A 984 -24.74 23.78 -9.82
N THR A 985 -25.44 24.84 -10.23
CA THR A 985 -26.67 24.75 -11.02
C THR A 985 -26.42 25.07 -12.49
N THR A 986 -25.54 26.03 -12.78
CA THR A 986 -25.30 26.50 -14.15
C THR A 986 -23.99 25.98 -14.75
N GLY A 987 -23.09 25.43 -13.94
CA GLY A 987 -21.76 25.01 -14.38
C GLY A 987 -20.84 26.14 -14.80
N VAL A 988 -21.18 27.39 -14.45
CA VAL A 988 -20.39 28.56 -14.82
C VAL A 988 -19.31 28.79 -13.76
N PHE A 989 -18.07 28.96 -14.19
CA PHE A 989 -16.93 29.37 -13.35
C PHE A 989 -16.01 30.32 -14.11
N GLN A 990 -15.12 31.01 -13.40
CA GLN A 990 -14.15 31.91 -14.00
C GLN A 990 -12.74 31.61 -13.51
N TYR A 991 -11.77 31.66 -14.43
CA TYR A 991 -10.36 31.56 -14.11
C TYR A 991 -9.55 32.60 -14.89
N GLN A 992 -8.32 32.85 -14.47
CA GLN A 992 -7.37 33.67 -15.22
C GLN A 992 -6.29 32.84 -15.90
N ARG A 993 -5.79 33.31 -17.05
CA ARG A 993 -4.65 32.74 -17.77
C ARG A 993 -3.85 33.78 -18.53
N LEU A 994 -2.60 33.49 -18.89
CA LEU A 994 -1.94 34.24 -19.96
C LEU A 994 -2.58 33.91 -21.32
N ALA A 995 -2.61 34.89 -22.22
CA ALA A 995 -3.11 34.72 -23.57
C ALA A 995 -2.29 33.63 -24.29
N PRO A 996 -2.91 32.64 -24.96
CA PRO A 996 -2.18 31.55 -25.62
C PRO A 996 -1.12 32.03 -26.62
N THR A 997 -1.35 33.16 -27.29
CA THR A 997 -0.38 33.77 -28.21
C THR A 997 0.82 34.41 -27.53
N ALA A 998 0.73 34.70 -26.22
CA ALA A 998 1.78 35.33 -25.40
C ALA A 998 2.53 34.30 -24.54
N SER A 999 1.87 33.24 -24.05
CA SER A 999 2.51 32.15 -23.28
C SER A 999 3.01 31.00 -24.14
N GLY A 1000 2.40 30.77 -25.30
CA GLY A 1000 2.62 29.58 -26.11
C GLY A 1000 1.96 28.31 -25.54
N LEU A 1001 1.11 28.45 -24.53
CA LEU A 1001 0.43 27.34 -23.83
C LEU A 1001 -1.01 27.15 -24.32
N ASN A 1002 -1.45 25.90 -24.35
CA ASN A 1002 -2.84 25.50 -24.57
C ASN A 1002 -3.54 25.21 -23.23
N TYR A 1003 -4.86 25.41 -23.17
CA TYR A 1003 -5.63 25.24 -21.93
C TYR A 1003 -6.83 24.32 -22.13
N THR A 1004 -6.94 23.30 -21.29
CA THR A 1004 -8.06 22.35 -21.30
C THR A 1004 -8.83 22.39 -19.98
N VAL A 1005 -10.14 22.16 -20.06
CA VAL A 1005 -11.04 22.07 -18.90
C VAL A 1005 -11.26 20.60 -18.59
N LEU A 1006 -10.89 20.17 -17.39
CA LEU A 1006 -11.06 18.80 -16.94
C LEU A 1006 -12.11 18.75 -15.82
N THR A 1007 -12.96 17.75 -15.87
CA THR A 1007 -13.94 17.44 -14.81
C THR A 1007 -13.65 16.08 -14.20
N SER A 1008 -14.00 15.93 -12.92
CA SER A 1008 -13.81 14.68 -12.19
C SER A 1008 -14.94 14.47 -11.18
N PRO A 1009 -15.49 13.25 -11.04
CA PRO A 1009 -16.44 12.93 -9.97
C PRO A 1009 -15.75 12.53 -8.65
N ASP A 1010 -14.47 12.14 -8.69
CA ASP A 1010 -13.78 11.40 -7.62
C ASP A 1010 -12.39 11.94 -7.24
N LEU A 1011 -11.91 13.02 -7.89
CA LEU A 1011 -10.54 13.59 -7.79
C LEU A 1011 -9.42 12.69 -8.35
N VAL A 1012 -9.74 11.49 -8.83
CA VAL A 1012 -8.77 10.51 -9.34
C VAL A 1012 -8.82 10.46 -10.86
N THR A 1013 -10.02 10.34 -11.42
CA THR A 1013 -10.26 10.24 -12.85
C THR A 1013 -10.63 11.62 -13.40
N TRP A 1014 -9.82 12.16 -14.29
CA TRP A 1014 -10.02 13.47 -14.90
C TRP A 1014 -10.32 13.33 -16.39
N THR A 1015 -11.48 13.83 -16.82
CA THR A 1015 -11.94 13.77 -18.20
C THR A 1015 -12.00 15.17 -18.78
N GLU A 1016 -11.54 15.36 -20.02
CA GLU A 1016 -11.68 16.64 -20.70
C GLU A 1016 -13.14 16.92 -21.07
N ASP A 1017 -13.64 18.08 -20.64
CA ASP A 1017 -14.88 18.63 -21.14
C ASP A 1017 -14.61 19.38 -22.44
N THR A 1018 -14.56 18.61 -23.53
CA THR A 1018 -14.29 19.13 -24.88
C THR A 1018 -15.34 20.16 -25.35
N THR A 1019 -16.54 20.14 -24.75
CA THR A 1019 -17.58 21.15 -25.03
C THR A 1019 -17.31 22.46 -24.31
N ALA A 1020 -16.74 22.40 -23.10
CA ALA A 1020 -16.30 23.58 -22.37
C ALA A 1020 -15.19 24.32 -23.13
N THR A 1021 -14.31 23.61 -23.84
CA THR A 1021 -13.30 24.20 -24.75
C THR A 1021 -13.93 25.08 -25.85
N ALA A 1022 -15.11 24.72 -26.37
CA ALA A 1022 -15.85 25.52 -27.35
C ALA A 1022 -16.75 26.62 -26.73
N GLY A 1023 -17.10 26.49 -25.44
CA GLY A 1023 -17.97 27.40 -24.70
C GLY A 1023 -17.25 28.48 -23.89
N GLN A 1024 -15.91 28.56 -23.94
CA GLN A 1024 -15.14 29.57 -23.21
C GLN A 1024 -15.35 30.96 -23.81
N SER A 1025 -15.56 31.97 -22.96
CA SER A 1025 -15.59 33.37 -23.38
C SER A 1025 -14.64 34.20 -22.52
N VAL A 1026 -13.86 35.07 -23.16
CA VAL A 1026 -12.99 36.02 -22.43
C VAL A 1026 -13.88 37.14 -21.92
N THR A 1027 -14.02 37.26 -20.60
CA THR A 1027 -14.88 38.26 -19.96
C THR A 1027 -14.13 39.51 -19.53
N ALA A 1028 -12.81 39.44 -19.39
CA ALA A 1028 -11.95 40.61 -19.22
C ALA A 1028 -10.54 40.31 -19.72
N THR A 1029 -9.84 41.33 -20.19
CA THR A 1029 -8.41 41.24 -20.57
C THR A 1029 -7.67 42.38 -19.91
N ASN A 1030 -6.56 42.07 -19.24
CA ASN A 1030 -5.64 43.04 -18.67
C ASN A 1030 -4.24 42.77 -19.25
N GLY A 1031 -3.91 43.45 -20.35
CA GLY A 1031 -2.70 43.15 -21.12
C GLY A 1031 -2.77 41.76 -21.74
N ASP A 1032 -1.76 40.93 -21.47
CA ASP A 1032 -1.73 39.53 -21.93
C ASP A 1032 -2.46 38.58 -20.97
N VAL A 1033 -2.95 39.04 -19.81
CA VAL A 1033 -3.73 38.21 -18.89
C VAL A 1033 -5.22 38.28 -19.26
N GLN A 1034 -5.85 37.12 -19.36
CA GLN A 1034 -7.26 36.93 -19.72
C GLN A 1034 -8.02 36.33 -18.54
N THR A 1035 -9.16 36.93 -18.19
CA THR A 1035 -10.19 36.27 -17.39
C THR A 1035 -11.13 35.54 -18.33
N VAL A 1036 -11.24 34.23 -18.14
CA VAL A 1036 -12.01 33.32 -18.96
C VAL A 1036 -13.21 32.82 -18.16
N THR A 1037 -14.40 33.05 -18.69
CA THR A 1037 -15.63 32.41 -18.21
C THR A 1037 -15.84 31.11 -18.96
N VAL A 1038 -15.99 30.04 -18.20
CA VAL A 1038 -16.24 28.69 -18.70
C VAL A 1038 -17.61 28.24 -18.25
N THR A 1039 -18.34 27.59 -19.15
CA THR A 1039 -19.54 26.84 -18.80
C THR A 1039 -19.25 25.37 -19.07
N ILE A 1040 -19.22 24.54 -18.03
CA ILE A 1040 -19.07 23.09 -18.16
C ILE A 1040 -20.35 22.44 -18.68
N SER A 1041 -20.19 21.30 -19.33
CA SER A 1041 -21.27 20.50 -19.92
C SER A 1041 -22.35 20.15 -18.90
N ALA A 1042 -23.61 20.18 -19.34
CA ALA A 1042 -24.74 19.75 -18.54
C ALA A 1042 -24.65 18.26 -18.12
N ALA A 1043 -23.94 17.43 -18.89
CA ALA A 1043 -23.68 16.04 -18.55
C ALA A 1043 -22.79 15.92 -17.30
N SER A 1044 -21.74 16.75 -17.18
CA SER A 1044 -20.87 16.77 -16.00
C SER A 1044 -21.60 17.23 -14.74
N LEU A 1045 -22.62 18.10 -14.88
CA LEU A 1045 -23.43 18.60 -13.76
C LEU A 1045 -24.45 17.59 -13.21
N ALA A 1046 -24.68 16.47 -13.90
CA ALA A 1046 -25.56 15.40 -13.42
C ALA A 1046 -24.92 14.56 -12.30
N GLU A 1047 -23.60 14.67 -12.12
CA GLU A 1047 -22.86 13.93 -11.10
C GLU A 1047 -23.14 14.45 -9.69
N SER A 1048 -23.23 13.52 -8.73
CA SER A 1048 -23.51 13.86 -7.31
C SER A 1048 -22.38 14.67 -6.65
N LYS A 1049 -21.17 14.58 -7.19
CA LYS A 1049 -19.98 15.35 -6.84
C LYS A 1049 -19.25 15.71 -8.13
N LEU A 1050 -18.76 16.94 -8.21
CA LEU A 1050 -18.07 17.42 -9.39
C LEU A 1050 -16.91 18.35 -9.00
N PHE A 1051 -15.73 17.98 -9.46
CA PHE A 1051 -14.50 18.73 -9.34
C PHE A 1051 -14.08 19.23 -10.72
N VAL A 1052 -13.49 20.42 -10.77
CA VAL A 1052 -13.08 21.08 -12.01
C VAL A 1052 -11.62 21.49 -11.86
N ARG A 1053 -10.83 21.24 -12.91
CA ARG A 1053 -9.43 21.64 -13.02
C ARG A 1053 -9.18 22.27 -14.38
N ILE A 1054 -8.30 23.27 -14.43
CA ILE A 1054 -7.73 23.77 -15.68
C ILE A 1054 -6.32 23.23 -15.81
N SER A 1055 -5.99 22.65 -16.97
CA SER A 1055 -4.63 22.25 -17.30
C SER A 1055 -4.05 23.21 -18.33
N ALA A 1056 -2.84 23.70 -18.10
CA ALA A 1056 -2.04 24.41 -19.09
C ALA A 1056 -0.94 23.47 -19.62
N GLN A 1057 -0.74 23.42 -20.94
CA GLN A 1057 0.23 22.55 -21.62
C GLN A 1057 1.04 23.32 -22.66
#